data_AF-A0AAN0IM31-F1
#
_entry.id   AF-A0AAN0IM31-F1
#
_cell.length_a   1.000
_cell.length_b   1.000
_cell.length_c   1.000
_cell.angle_alpha   90.00
_cell.angle_beta   90.00
_cell.angle_gamma   90.00
#
_symmetry.space_group_name_H-M   'P 1'
#
loop_
_entity.id
_entity.type
_entity.pdbx_description
1 polymer ?
#
loop_
_entity_poly.entity_id
_entity_poly.type
_entity_poly.pdbx_seq_one_letter_code
_entity_poly.pdbx_strand_id
1 'polypeptide(L)'
;MSLLDMTNRRDPPKAVVEKTIYNACLKGHYRVVKELLNCNVNPNSKCDLGTPMYAAVMADSLEVVKLLVDRGAEYRRVVGGFSPVFASCVEGRMKILRYLVNAGADLRCIKNPPLVFTACMQGHLEIFKYLMTETDFDVNWTINQEDAAKVDGKDSLLYVAASSRRLEVADYLLQQGAIITQLIISRFSDFIKDLLAKRVKPSSHQKNSAGEPLVSARWRELGLAELPWSFLSSFNTRLTKLELRANRLSTLPEEIFQMPNLKTLDVSQNILPELSQDVVPWNCLNLTELDASRNQISYAPSGVFLLPNLTSLNLSYNLLQRLPGDPEDACPNLTWRCDLLKKIDLSHNRLRTLPDTFKSLRRLNTFTVSYNHLHSLPPSMGLGCINLYLPLTMSWANCRMNKLSLAHNNLTTLTHSLEEEQTYSRSGSHAVNKEKDGERRSRGSTTLSTMFSVKKKKPAKSPSVSPLLTNAPDANPRELPFEAWSNTLQTLYLQNNNIQFLPNYLGNFTSIARLDMSHNTSVHCLPLTFGRLKNCWELIMHGLDITNVPKHLIPGVGRGASTKQLIAYLKAQMKKAEPYTRMKLMAVGLQGRGKTTLLSVLRDPNNQLPPNVSTVGVSVHKWTVRAPKGRNLSQRQQMDVTFSMWDLAGQEVYYATHQCFLSRNTLYLVVWNMTEGEQGIDYLRPWLLNVQARAPYSPIIVVGTHLDKIPPNQVAELRHMYRSRILKNYDAQGYPTISDICMVSCVTKEGIRDLQDRIHAAALNAKDPDTHEHVIGMQVPRSYCVLQNIVEDEAKRLKEVGQPPVLNQKEFSALAEKTEDISDPEELTLAAQFLHDNGVMLHYNDHLKGLNNLYFIDPVWLADMLAHIITVPQKHSFVQNGILVEARLRIIFHGHRDYPEQYLQQYMQLLERFEIALSLGQGTLLVPSMLPEQRPALPFAMPLPSRVKSPPHEPRSVSRSNLALGSTPSSSEMEGGEEEDNVSITRVIDGKVVS
;
A
#
# COMPACT_ATOMS: atom_id res chain seq x y z
N MET A 1 90.15 2.75 19.93
CA MET A 1 91.20 3.52 20.60
C MET A 1 92.60 3.05 20.19
N SER A 2 92.95 1.76 20.28
CA SER A 2 94.28 1.23 19.88
C SER A 2 94.52 1.10 18.36
N LEU A 3 93.94 1.98 17.54
CA LEU A 3 94.01 1.96 16.06
C LEU A 3 94.18 3.35 15.43
N LEU A 4 94.25 4.41 16.25
CA LEU A 4 94.39 5.80 15.81
C LEU A 4 95.84 6.31 15.82
N ASP A 5 96.80 5.48 16.24
CA ASP A 5 98.20 5.87 16.44
C ASP A 5 99.08 5.48 15.23
N MET A 6 98.59 5.81 14.02
CA MET A 6 99.22 5.49 12.72
C MET A 6 99.50 6.77 11.93
N THR A 7 100.04 7.78 12.59
CA THR A 7 100.57 9.00 11.95
C THR A 7 101.96 8.80 11.32
N ASN A 8 102.52 7.59 11.34
CA ASN A 8 103.83 7.30 10.75
C ASN A 8 103.92 5.93 10.04
N ARG A 9 103.76 5.98 8.71
CA ARG A 9 104.21 5.04 7.66
C ARG A 9 103.56 3.64 7.57
N ARG A 10 103.25 3.29 6.31
CA ARG A 10 102.55 2.12 5.77
C ARG A 10 101.06 2.10 6.08
N ASP A 11 100.28 2.36 5.03
CA ASP A 11 98.83 2.19 5.05
C ASP A 11 98.47 0.80 5.58
N PRO A 12 97.55 0.68 6.55
CA PRO A 12 97.09 -0.62 7.01
C PRO A 12 96.49 -1.40 5.84
N PRO A 13 96.66 -2.73 5.76
CA PRO A 13 96.18 -3.51 4.62
C PRO A 13 94.70 -3.25 4.40
N LYS A 14 94.32 -2.87 3.18
CA LYS A 14 92.96 -2.41 2.82
C LYS A 14 91.86 -3.27 3.46
N ALA A 15 91.96 -4.60 3.36
CA ALA A 15 91.04 -5.56 3.95
C ALA A 15 90.84 -5.43 5.48
N VAL A 16 91.87 -5.02 6.24
CA VAL A 16 91.77 -4.78 7.69
C VAL A 16 90.91 -3.55 7.97
N VAL A 17 91.08 -2.47 7.20
CA VAL A 17 90.28 -1.25 7.32
C VAL A 17 88.81 -1.54 6.98
N GLU A 18 88.57 -2.19 5.84
CA GLU A 18 87.22 -2.54 5.36
C GLU A 18 86.48 -3.45 6.35
N LYS A 19 87.16 -4.44 6.94
CA LYS A 19 86.60 -5.30 7.99
C LYS A 19 86.42 -4.58 9.33
N THR A 20 87.24 -3.59 9.64
CA THR A 20 87.14 -2.79 10.88
C THR A 20 85.91 -1.89 10.86
N ILE A 21 85.67 -1.16 9.76
CA ILE A 21 84.46 -0.33 9.64
C ILE A 21 83.19 -1.19 9.57
N TYR A 22 83.22 -2.33 8.86
CA TYR A 22 82.11 -3.30 8.87
C TYR A 22 81.76 -3.76 10.29
N ASN A 23 82.75 -4.19 11.08
CA ASN A 23 82.56 -4.63 12.47
C ASN A 23 82.09 -3.50 13.41
N ALA A 24 82.52 -2.25 13.17
CA ALA A 24 82.06 -1.10 13.94
C ALA A 24 80.57 -0.79 13.66
N CYS A 25 80.14 -0.88 12.40
CA CYS A 25 78.75 -0.75 12.00
C CYS A 25 77.88 -1.90 12.54
N LEU A 26 78.35 -3.15 12.46
CA LEU A 26 77.62 -4.34 12.94
C LEU A 26 77.38 -4.31 14.46
N LYS A 27 78.23 -3.61 15.21
CA LYS A 27 78.06 -3.38 16.66
C LYS A 27 77.30 -2.09 16.99
N GLY A 28 76.83 -1.33 15.99
CA GLY A 28 76.17 -0.04 16.20
C GLY A 28 77.05 1.04 16.85
N HIS A 29 78.38 0.91 16.78
CA HIS A 29 79.33 1.78 17.50
C HIS A 29 79.49 3.16 16.82
N TYR A 30 78.43 4.00 16.88
CA TYR A 30 78.36 5.32 16.23
C TYR A 30 79.65 6.16 16.33
N ARG A 31 80.23 6.31 17.54
CA ARG A 31 81.45 7.09 17.75
C ARG A 31 82.65 6.53 16.97
N VAL A 32 82.80 5.20 16.94
CA VAL A 32 83.89 4.53 16.22
C VAL A 32 83.70 4.66 14.71
N VAL A 33 82.47 4.48 14.22
CA VAL A 33 82.13 4.68 12.80
C VAL A 33 82.40 6.13 12.38
N LYS A 34 82.01 7.11 13.21
CA LYS A 34 82.24 8.53 12.95
C LYS A 34 83.73 8.86 12.80
N GLU A 35 84.58 8.39 13.71
CA GLU A 35 86.03 8.63 13.60
C GLU A 35 86.68 7.91 12.41
N LEU A 36 86.26 6.68 12.10
CA LEU A 36 86.74 5.97 10.91
C LEU A 36 86.38 6.73 9.61
N LEU A 37 85.14 7.24 9.52
CA LEU A 37 84.70 8.06 8.38
C LEU A 37 85.36 9.46 8.36
N ASN A 38 85.77 10.01 9.50
CA ASN A 38 86.59 11.24 9.55
C ASN A 38 88.02 10.98 9.02
N CYS A 39 88.55 9.77 9.21
CA CYS A 39 89.85 9.33 8.66
C CYS A 39 89.80 8.95 7.17
N ASN A 40 88.86 9.50 6.39
CA ASN A 40 88.66 9.22 4.97
C ASN A 40 88.45 7.73 4.59
N VAL A 41 88.00 6.88 5.52
CA VAL A 41 87.58 5.52 5.18
C VAL A 41 86.34 5.59 4.28
N ASN A 42 86.41 4.97 3.10
CA ASN A 42 85.30 4.95 2.14
C ASN A 42 84.07 4.23 2.76
N PRO A 43 82.90 4.90 2.93
CA PRO A 43 81.70 4.27 3.49
C PRO A 43 81.14 3.12 2.62
N ASN A 44 81.53 3.07 1.35
CA ASN A 44 81.17 2.04 0.37
C ASN A 44 82.23 0.93 0.26
N SER A 45 83.19 0.86 1.20
CA SER A 45 84.09 -0.29 1.34
C SER A 45 83.31 -1.61 1.36
N LYS A 46 83.83 -2.65 0.70
CA LYS A 46 83.25 -3.99 0.77
C LYS A 46 84.30 -4.98 1.28
N CYS A 47 83.96 -5.73 2.31
CA CYS A 47 84.68 -6.94 2.69
C CYS A 47 83.86 -8.19 2.32
N ASP A 48 84.42 -9.39 2.56
CA ASP A 48 83.75 -10.67 2.26
C ASP A 48 82.40 -10.83 2.99
N LEU A 49 82.19 -10.09 4.08
CA LEU A 49 80.96 -10.08 4.88
C LEU A 49 79.89 -9.09 4.38
N GLY A 50 80.25 -8.16 3.49
CA GLY A 50 79.34 -7.13 2.95
C GLY A 50 79.85 -5.70 3.14
N THR A 51 78.91 -4.74 3.11
CA THR A 51 79.17 -3.29 3.22
C THR A 51 78.87 -2.75 4.63
N PRO A 52 79.47 -1.62 5.04
CA PRO A 52 79.13 -0.91 6.28
C PRO A 52 77.64 -0.58 6.41
N MET A 53 76.98 -0.25 5.30
CA MET A 53 75.54 -0.01 5.25
C MET A 53 74.76 -1.27 5.61
N TYR A 54 75.08 -2.42 4.99
CA TYR A 54 74.45 -3.69 5.33
C TYR A 54 74.62 -4.04 6.82
N ALA A 55 75.84 -3.93 7.34
CA ALA A 55 76.13 -4.15 8.76
C ALA A 55 75.33 -3.24 9.71
N ALA A 56 75.15 -1.96 9.37
CA ALA A 56 74.36 -1.01 10.16
C ALA A 56 72.85 -1.33 10.17
N VAL A 57 72.32 -1.85 9.06
CA VAL A 57 70.92 -2.34 8.97
C VAL A 57 70.72 -3.60 9.82
N MET A 58 71.64 -4.57 9.73
CA MET A 58 71.62 -5.78 10.57
C MET A 58 71.61 -5.43 12.07
N ALA A 59 72.34 -4.39 12.46
CA ALA A 59 72.46 -3.90 13.84
C ALA A 59 71.29 -3.03 14.34
N ASP A 60 70.24 -2.81 13.54
CA ASP A 60 69.13 -1.87 13.81
C ASP A 60 69.58 -0.44 14.16
N SER A 61 70.76 -0.02 13.68
CA SER A 61 71.40 1.21 14.12
C SER A 61 71.05 2.38 13.19
N LEU A 62 69.83 2.90 13.32
CA LEU A 62 69.34 4.04 12.51
C LEU A 62 70.29 5.23 12.50
N GLU A 63 70.94 5.57 13.63
CA GLU A 63 71.88 6.69 13.70
C GLU A 63 73.20 6.41 12.96
N VAL A 64 73.64 5.14 12.87
CA VAL A 64 74.77 4.75 12.02
C VAL A 64 74.35 4.74 10.54
N VAL A 65 73.13 4.31 10.22
CA VAL A 65 72.59 4.39 8.84
C VAL A 65 72.52 5.84 8.36
N LYS A 66 71.97 6.76 9.17
CA LYS A 66 71.97 8.21 8.87
C LYS A 66 73.38 8.73 8.62
N LEU A 67 74.30 8.48 9.56
CA LEU A 67 75.71 8.91 9.44
C LEU A 67 76.38 8.36 8.18
N LEU A 68 76.09 7.12 7.77
CA LEU A 68 76.61 6.56 6.53
C LEU A 68 76.03 7.26 5.30
N VAL A 69 74.71 7.50 5.26
CA VAL A 69 74.06 8.26 4.17
C VAL A 69 74.62 9.68 4.07
N ASP A 70 74.76 10.40 5.18
CA ASP A 70 75.32 11.76 5.26
C ASP A 70 76.77 11.84 4.75
N ARG A 71 77.51 10.72 4.83
CA ARG A 71 78.90 10.60 4.36
C ARG A 71 79.03 10.02 2.95
N GLY A 72 77.92 9.84 2.22
CA GLY A 72 77.93 9.39 0.82
C GLY A 72 77.90 7.87 0.64
N ALA A 73 77.42 7.11 1.63
CA ALA A 73 77.14 5.69 1.42
C ALA A 73 76.05 5.49 0.34
N GLU A 74 76.24 4.51 -0.53
CA GLU A 74 75.29 4.14 -1.57
C GLU A 74 74.14 3.31 -0.96
N TYR A 75 72.91 3.82 -1.12
CA TYR A 75 71.69 3.18 -0.60
C TYR A 75 70.56 3.01 -1.62
N ARG A 76 70.70 3.62 -2.82
CA ARG A 76 69.64 3.69 -3.84
C ARG A 76 69.61 2.51 -4.82
N ARG A 77 70.65 1.67 -4.83
CA ARG A 77 70.82 0.51 -5.73
C ARG A 77 71.39 -0.68 -4.95
N VAL A 78 71.45 -1.85 -5.58
CA VAL A 78 72.17 -3.03 -5.04
C VAL A 78 73.66 -2.74 -5.10
N VAL A 79 74.35 -2.81 -3.95
CA VAL A 79 75.79 -2.54 -3.83
C VAL A 79 76.48 -3.80 -3.34
N GLY A 80 77.43 -4.32 -4.11
CA GLY A 80 78.21 -5.49 -3.72
C GLY A 80 77.41 -6.79 -3.56
N GLY A 81 76.17 -6.86 -4.05
CA GLY A 81 75.24 -7.99 -3.89
C GLY A 81 74.14 -7.77 -2.85
N PHE A 82 74.15 -6.67 -2.10
CA PHE A 82 73.18 -6.37 -1.05
C PHE A 82 72.45 -5.05 -1.31
N SER A 83 71.14 -5.02 -1.07
CA SER A 83 70.32 -3.79 -1.08
C SER A 83 69.94 -3.42 0.36
N PRO A 84 70.14 -2.17 0.81
CA PRO A 84 69.78 -1.76 2.17
C PRO A 84 68.29 -1.83 2.47
N VAL A 85 67.43 -1.57 1.48
CA VAL A 85 65.97 -1.77 1.62
C VAL A 85 65.62 -3.26 1.70
N PHE A 86 66.27 -4.12 0.91
CA PHE A 86 66.11 -5.58 1.04
C PHE A 86 66.53 -6.09 2.42
N ALA A 87 67.70 -5.68 2.91
CA ALA A 87 68.17 -6.03 4.25
C ALA A 87 67.18 -5.54 5.34
N SER A 88 66.61 -4.34 5.18
CA SER A 88 65.59 -3.82 6.10
C SER A 88 64.31 -4.68 6.08
N CYS A 89 63.92 -5.21 4.93
CA CYS A 89 62.79 -6.12 4.77
C CYS A 89 63.07 -7.55 5.28
N VAL A 90 64.31 -8.04 5.21
CA VAL A 90 64.71 -9.33 5.80
C VAL A 90 64.70 -9.24 7.33
N GLU A 91 65.32 -8.19 7.88
CA GLU A 91 65.62 -8.02 9.30
C GLU A 91 64.50 -7.34 10.11
N GLY A 92 63.37 -6.98 9.48
CA GLY A 92 62.24 -6.36 10.19
C GLY A 92 62.42 -4.89 10.57
N ARG A 93 63.38 -4.19 9.95
CA ARG A 93 63.85 -2.85 10.39
C ARG A 93 62.99 -1.71 9.84
N MET A 94 61.73 -1.66 10.27
CA MET A 94 60.71 -0.73 9.74
C MET A 94 61.11 0.76 9.82
N LYS A 95 61.80 1.19 10.90
CA LYS A 95 62.28 2.57 11.05
C LYS A 95 63.36 2.92 10.04
N ILE A 96 64.28 1.98 9.77
CA ILE A 96 65.35 2.13 8.79
C ILE A 96 64.77 2.10 7.37
N LEU A 97 63.83 1.19 7.09
CA LEU A 97 63.14 1.14 5.79
C LEU A 97 62.46 2.47 5.46
N ARG A 98 61.66 3.04 6.36
CA ARG A 98 61.02 4.36 6.16
C ARG A 98 62.04 5.47 5.92
N TYR A 99 63.15 5.49 6.67
CA TYR A 99 64.20 6.48 6.46
C TYR A 99 64.83 6.35 5.06
N LEU A 100 65.16 5.14 4.62
CA LEU A 100 65.76 4.89 3.31
C LEU A 100 64.79 5.25 2.16
N VAL A 101 63.50 4.91 2.27
CA VAL A 101 62.48 5.29 1.27
C VAL A 101 62.30 6.81 1.22
N ASN A 102 62.23 7.49 2.37
CA ASN A 102 62.17 8.96 2.43
C ASN A 102 63.44 9.62 1.85
N ALA A 103 64.60 8.98 1.96
CA ALA A 103 65.85 9.40 1.31
C ALA A 103 65.87 9.08 -0.20
N GLY A 104 64.82 8.47 -0.76
CA GLY A 104 64.67 8.14 -2.17
C GLY A 104 65.34 6.83 -2.60
N ALA A 105 65.29 5.80 -1.75
CA ALA A 105 65.61 4.42 -2.14
C ALA A 105 64.48 3.78 -2.97
N ASP A 106 64.84 3.00 -3.98
CA ASP A 106 63.87 2.35 -4.87
C ASP A 106 63.36 1.01 -4.30
N LEU A 107 62.05 0.94 -4.01
CA LEU A 107 61.37 -0.29 -3.58
C LEU A 107 61.22 -1.34 -4.70
N ARG A 108 61.36 -0.95 -5.97
CA ARG A 108 61.29 -1.83 -7.14
C ARG A 108 62.68 -2.31 -7.61
N CYS A 109 63.72 -2.10 -6.80
CA CYS A 109 65.10 -2.47 -7.13
C CYS A 109 65.35 -3.99 -7.24
N ILE A 110 64.47 -4.82 -6.66
CA ILE A 110 64.49 -6.29 -6.81
C ILE A 110 63.21 -6.72 -7.52
N LYS A 111 63.37 -7.41 -8.65
CA LYS A 111 62.26 -7.77 -9.55
C LYS A 111 61.76 -9.21 -9.42
N ASN A 112 62.60 -10.14 -8.98
CA ASN A 112 62.23 -11.55 -8.88
C ASN A 112 62.98 -12.25 -7.72
N PRO A 113 62.30 -12.64 -6.63
CA PRO A 113 60.95 -12.21 -6.24
C PRO A 113 60.96 -10.74 -5.73
N PRO A 114 59.88 -9.95 -5.92
CA PRO A 114 59.79 -8.58 -5.40
C PRO A 114 59.91 -8.48 -3.86
N LEU A 115 60.32 -7.32 -3.32
CA LEU A 115 60.56 -7.12 -1.87
C LEU A 115 59.39 -7.52 -0.96
N VAL A 116 58.15 -7.39 -1.44
CA VAL A 116 56.93 -7.77 -0.72
C VAL A 116 56.89 -9.28 -0.39
N PHE A 117 57.46 -10.14 -1.24
CA PHE A 117 57.64 -11.56 -0.95
C PHE A 117 58.63 -11.80 0.18
N THR A 118 59.71 -11.03 0.26
CA THR A 118 60.67 -11.12 1.36
C THR A 118 60.02 -10.77 2.70
N ALA A 119 59.26 -9.67 2.75
CA ALA A 119 58.49 -9.30 3.95
C ALA A 119 57.44 -10.37 4.31
N CYS A 120 56.80 -10.98 3.31
CA CYS A 120 55.86 -12.08 3.48
C CYS A 120 56.52 -13.34 4.08
N MET A 121 57.65 -13.79 3.53
CA MET A 121 58.41 -14.96 4.04
C MET A 121 58.86 -14.77 5.48
N GLN A 122 59.33 -13.57 5.83
CA GLN A 122 59.83 -13.29 7.17
C GLN A 122 58.70 -12.99 8.18
N GLY A 123 57.49 -12.67 7.70
CA GLY A 123 56.33 -12.43 8.56
C GLY A 123 56.25 -11.02 9.16
N HIS A 124 57.04 -10.07 8.64
CA HIS A 124 57.09 -8.69 9.15
C HIS A 124 55.87 -7.89 8.69
N LEU A 125 54.72 -8.10 9.34
CA LEU A 125 53.41 -7.57 8.93
C LEU A 125 53.42 -6.07 8.62
N GLU A 126 54.06 -5.25 9.45
CA GLU A 126 54.08 -3.79 9.28
C GLU A 126 54.91 -3.35 8.05
N ILE A 127 55.99 -4.07 7.74
CA ILE A 127 56.73 -3.88 6.48
C ILE A 127 55.90 -4.38 5.31
N PHE A 128 55.26 -5.55 5.45
CA PHE A 128 54.43 -6.13 4.39
C PHE A 128 53.31 -5.18 3.96
N LYS A 129 52.52 -4.66 4.91
CA LYS A 129 51.48 -3.65 4.68
C LYS A 129 52.05 -2.42 3.97
N TYR A 130 53.16 -1.88 4.47
CA TYR A 130 53.80 -0.70 3.90
C TYR A 130 54.24 -0.93 2.44
N LEU A 131 54.86 -2.07 2.12
CA LEU A 131 55.24 -2.39 0.75
C LEU A 131 54.03 -2.56 -0.17
N MET A 132 52.95 -3.22 0.28
CA MET A 132 51.71 -3.33 -0.50
C MET A 132 51.15 -1.95 -0.87
N THR A 133 51.07 -1.02 0.09
CA THR A 133 50.54 0.34 -0.12
C THR A 133 51.46 1.20 -0.99
N GLU A 134 52.77 1.24 -0.73
CA GLU A 134 53.69 2.12 -1.45
C GLU A 134 54.00 1.66 -2.88
N THR A 135 53.76 0.38 -3.21
CA THR A 135 54.09 -0.16 -4.53
C THR A 135 52.89 -0.47 -5.42
N ASP A 136 51.66 -0.38 -4.89
CA ASP A 136 50.39 -0.76 -5.51
C ASP A 136 50.43 -2.19 -6.08
N PHE A 137 50.74 -3.14 -5.19
CA PHE A 137 51.06 -4.52 -5.59
C PHE A 137 49.81 -5.40 -5.66
N ASP A 138 49.62 -6.12 -6.78
CA ASP A 138 48.54 -7.11 -6.92
C ASP A 138 48.72 -8.27 -5.93
N VAL A 139 47.76 -8.37 -5.00
CA VAL A 139 47.69 -9.37 -3.93
C VAL A 139 47.71 -10.82 -4.44
N ASN A 140 47.27 -11.06 -5.68
CA ASN A 140 47.17 -12.38 -6.30
C ASN A 140 48.29 -12.68 -7.31
N TRP A 141 49.30 -11.80 -7.43
CA TRP A 141 50.46 -12.01 -8.30
C TRP A 141 51.29 -13.24 -7.89
N THR A 142 51.77 -14.00 -8.88
CA THR A 142 52.63 -15.19 -8.70
C THR A 142 54.02 -14.97 -9.28
N ILE A 143 55.05 -15.55 -8.65
CA ILE A 143 56.45 -15.46 -9.11
C ILE A 143 56.62 -16.06 -10.51
N ASN A 144 55.94 -17.17 -10.78
CA ASN A 144 55.98 -17.87 -12.06
C ASN A 144 54.64 -17.66 -12.79
N GLN A 145 54.68 -17.03 -13.97
CA GLN A 145 53.51 -16.65 -14.78
C GLN A 145 53.32 -17.51 -16.05
N GLU A 146 53.90 -18.72 -16.11
CA GLU A 146 53.96 -19.48 -17.38
C GLU A 146 52.61 -19.95 -17.94
N ASP A 147 51.51 -19.91 -17.18
CA ASP A 147 50.15 -20.11 -17.70
C ASP A 147 49.11 -19.25 -16.94
N ALA A 148 48.74 -18.09 -17.51
CA ALA A 148 47.66 -17.25 -16.96
C ALA A 148 46.29 -17.95 -16.91
N ALA A 149 46.12 -19.07 -17.63
CA ALA A 149 44.92 -19.90 -17.62
C ALA A 149 44.86 -20.93 -16.47
N LYS A 150 45.95 -21.13 -15.71
CA LYS A 150 46.01 -22.04 -14.55
C LYS A 150 46.69 -21.38 -13.36
N VAL A 151 45.96 -20.48 -12.70
CA VAL A 151 46.32 -19.97 -11.37
C VAL A 151 46.07 -21.07 -10.33
N ASP A 152 46.95 -22.08 -10.25
CA ASP A 152 46.90 -23.07 -9.17
C ASP A 152 47.28 -22.44 -7.80
N GLY A 153 47.87 -21.24 -7.84
CA GLY A 153 48.23 -20.42 -6.68
C GLY A 153 49.64 -20.68 -6.12
N LYS A 154 50.39 -21.62 -6.72
CA LYS A 154 51.81 -21.84 -6.42
C LYS A 154 52.60 -20.54 -6.57
N ASP A 155 53.48 -20.28 -5.62
CA ASP A 155 54.34 -19.09 -5.58
C ASP A 155 53.57 -17.75 -5.56
N SER A 156 52.29 -17.75 -5.15
CA SER A 156 51.53 -16.55 -4.76
C SER A 156 51.96 -16.04 -3.37
N LEU A 157 51.62 -14.79 -3.04
CA LEU A 157 51.86 -14.24 -1.70
C LEU A 157 51.20 -15.07 -0.59
N LEU A 158 49.98 -15.59 -0.81
CA LEU A 158 49.29 -16.43 0.18
C LEU A 158 49.92 -17.82 0.31
N TYR A 159 50.39 -18.41 -0.80
CA TYR A 159 51.16 -19.66 -0.77
C TYR A 159 52.46 -19.49 0.03
N VAL A 160 53.15 -18.36 -0.14
CA VAL A 160 54.40 -18.04 0.57
C VAL A 160 54.17 -17.73 2.06
N ALA A 161 53.06 -17.06 2.39
CA ALA A 161 52.63 -16.88 3.78
C ALA A 161 52.32 -18.24 4.44
N ALA A 162 51.64 -19.14 3.74
CA ALA A 162 51.29 -20.47 4.24
C ALA A 162 52.52 -21.39 4.41
N SER A 163 53.41 -21.43 3.41
CA SER A 163 54.65 -22.23 3.48
C SER A 163 55.58 -21.76 4.61
N SER A 164 55.59 -20.46 4.89
CA SER A 164 56.36 -19.83 5.96
C SER A 164 55.59 -19.72 7.29
N ARG A 165 54.36 -20.28 7.38
CA ARG A 165 53.45 -20.25 8.54
C ARG A 165 53.18 -18.85 9.13
N ARG A 166 53.04 -17.82 8.29
CA ARG A 166 52.81 -16.41 8.70
C ARG A 166 51.32 -16.07 8.76
N LEU A 167 50.65 -16.49 9.84
CA LEU A 167 49.20 -16.35 10.03
C LEU A 167 48.67 -14.90 9.98
N GLU A 168 49.46 -13.92 10.42
CA GLU A 168 49.01 -12.51 10.42
C GLU A 168 49.09 -11.87 9.03
N VAL A 169 50.15 -12.18 8.28
CA VAL A 169 50.29 -11.76 6.87
C VAL A 169 49.22 -12.44 6.02
N ALA A 170 48.96 -13.73 6.23
CA ALA A 170 47.88 -14.45 5.54
C ALA A 170 46.49 -13.88 5.85
N ASP A 171 46.20 -13.52 7.11
CA ASP A 171 44.90 -12.93 7.44
C ASP A 171 44.72 -11.54 6.81
N TYR A 172 45.78 -10.71 6.79
CA TYR A 172 45.77 -9.44 6.07
C TYR A 172 45.62 -9.64 4.55
N LEU A 173 46.32 -10.60 3.95
CA LEU A 173 46.17 -10.97 2.54
C LEU A 173 44.71 -11.31 2.19
N LEU A 174 44.03 -12.11 3.01
CA LEU A 174 42.60 -12.40 2.82
C LEU A 174 41.72 -11.15 2.94
N GLN A 175 42.01 -10.24 3.88
CA GLN A 175 41.31 -8.96 3.99
C GLN A 175 41.52 -8.06 2.76
N GLN A 176 42.59 -8.25 1.99
CA GLN A 176 42.87 -7.56 0.73
C GLN A 176 42.39 -8.34 -0.52
N GLY A 177 41.66 -9.45 -0.36
CA GLY A 177 41.12 -10.22 -1.48
C GLY A 177 42.06 -11.27 -2.09
N ALA A 178 43.04 -11.78 -1.32
CA ALA A 178 43.83 -12.94 -1.72
C ALA A 178 42.95 -14.20 -1.84
N ILE A 179 43.21 -15.01 -2.86
CA ILE A 179 42.39 -16.18 -3.21
C ILE A 179 42.95 -17.46 -2.55
N ILE A 180 42.13 -18.17 -1.77
CA ILE A 180 42.47 -19.50 -1.25
C ILE A 180 42.24 -20.56 -2.34
N THR A 181 43.29 -20.91 -3.10
CA THR A 181 43.23 -21.94 -4.15
C THR A 181 43.23 -23.36 -3.58
N GLN A 182 42.80 -24.33 -4.39
CA GLN A 182 42.78 -25.76 -4.02
C GLN A 182 44.19 -26.31 -3.68
N LEU A 183 45.25 -25.79 -4.31
CA LEU A 183 46.62 -26.14 -3.95
C LEU A 183 46.95 -25.71 -2.51
N ILE A 184 46.55 -24.51 -2.11
CA ILE A 184 46.81 -23.99 -0.76
C ILE A 184 46.03 -24.81 0.28
N ILE A 185 44.76 -25.16 0.01
CA ILE A 185 43.93 -26.01 0.89
C ILE A 185 44.55 -27.41 1.07
N SER A 186 45.00 -28.03 -0.02
CA SER A 186 45.56 -29.38 0.01
C SER A 186 46.98 -29.45 0.58
N ARG A 187 47.85 -28.47 0.29
CA ARG A 187 49.24 -28.40 0.80
C ARG A 187 49.33 -27.94 2.25
N PHE A 188 48.47 -27.02 2.66
CA PHE A 188 48.56 -26.31 3.94
C PHE A 188 47.26 -26.38 4.74
N SER A 189 46.59 -27.54 4.71
CA SER A 189 45.28 -27.76 5.35
C SER A 189 45.23 -27.20 6.78
N ASP A 190 46.15 -27.59 7.66
CA ASP A 190 46.16 -27.15 9.06
C ASP A 190 46.34 -25.63 9.22
N PHE A 191 47.14 -24.99 8.37
CA PHE A 191 47.29 -23.53 8.36
C PHE A 191 45.98 -22.82 7.97
N ILE A 192 45.23 -23.39 7.01
CA ILE A 192 43.91 -22.90 6.65
C ILE A 192 42.89 -23.15 7.78
N LYS A 193 43.00 -24.24 8.54
CA LYS A 193 42.18 -24.46 9.75
C LYS A 193 42.39 -23.34 10.77
N ASP A 194 43.65 -23.02 11.10
CA ASP A 194 43.98 -21.94 12.04
C ASP A 194 43.44 -20.58 11.56
N LEU A 195 43.51 -20.33 10.26
CA LEU A 195 43.06 -19.10 9.62
C LEU A 195 41.52 -18.96 9.63
N LEU A 196 40.80 -20.06 9.37
CA LEU A 196 39.34 -20.12 9.47
C LEU A 196 38.84 -20.11 10.93
N ALA A 197 39.60 -20.70 11.87
CA ALA A 197 39.29 -20.73 13.30
C ALA A 197 39.18 -19.32 13.90
N LYS A 198 40.07 -18.39 13.50
CA LYS A 198 39.99 -16.96 13.89
C LYS A 198 38.65 -16.30 13.56
N ARG A 199 37.91 -16.86 12.60
CA ARG A 199 36.63 -16.34 12.08
C ARG A 199 35.41 -17.09 12.62
N VAL A 200 35.61 -17.98 13.59
CA VAL A 200 34.56 -18.65 14.36
C VAL A 200 34.36 -17.90 15.69
N LYS A 201 33.13 -17.51 16.00
CA LYS A 201 32.75 -16.80 17.24
C LYS A 201 31.63 -17.54 17.98
N PRO A 202 31.53 -17.45 19.32
CA PRO A 202 30.36 -17.95 20.03
C PRO A 202 29.10 -17.20 19.54
N SER A 203 28.02 -17.95 19.33
CA SER A 203 26.76 -17.41 18.78
C SER A 203 25.81 -16.85 19.85
N SER A 204 25.93 -17.33 21.10
CA SER A 204 25.19 -16.89 22.29
C SER A 204 25.74 -17.63 23.53
N HIS A 205 25.11 -17.45 24.70
CA HIS A 205 25.33 -18.32 25.88
C HIS A 205 24.69 -19.72 25.74
N GLN A 206 24.01 -20.04 24.63
CA GLN A 206 23.39 -21.35 24.42
C GLN A 206 24.44 -22.43 24.19
N LYS A 207 24.13 -23.63 24.69
CA LYS A 207 24.98 -24.82 24.62
C LYS A 207 24.30 -25.91 23.78
N ASN A 208 25.10 -26.80 23.16
CA ASN A 208 24.58 -28.02 22.55
C ASN A 208 24.16 -29.04 23.63
N SER A 209 23.64 -30.19 23.19
CA SER A 209 23.24 -31.30 24.07
C SER A 209 24.37 -31.88 24.92
N ALA A 210 25.63 -31.66 24.54
CA ALA A 210 26.83 -32.06 25.30
C ALA A 210 27.36 -30.95 26.25
N GLY A 211 26.68 -29.80 26.33
CA GLY A 211 27.08 -28.69 27.21
C GLY A 211 28.16 -27.75 26.65
N GLU A 212 28.55 -27.91 25.38
CA GLU A 212 29.53 -27.08 24.68
C GLU A 212 28.90 -25.80 24.08
N PRO A 213 29.61 -24.66 24.03
CA PRO A 213 29.06 -23.42 23.48
C PRO A 213 28.82 -23.51 21.96
N LEU A 214 27.64 -23.05 21.54
CA LEU A 214 27.26 -22.94 20.13
C LEU A 214 28.02 -21.81 19.41
N VAL A 215 28.40 -22.03 18.15
CA VAL A 215 29.28 -21.14 17.38
C VAL A 215 28.66 -20.68 16.06
N SER A 216 29.19 -19.59 15.52
CA SER A 216 28.94 -19.06 14.18
C SER A 216 30.27 -18.87 13.45
N ALA A 217 30.35 -19.39 12.22
CA ALA A 217 31.50 -19.25 11.33
C ALA A 217 31.20 -18.19 10.26
N ARG A 218 32.06 -17.17 10.16
CA ARG A 218 31.96 -16.10 9.15
C ARG A 218 33.11 -16.20 8.15
N TRP A 219 32.93 -17.01 7.12
CA TRP A 219 33.92 -17.31 6.10
C TRP A 219 33.53 -16.67 4.74
N ARG A 220 33.04 -15.43 4.79
CA ARG A 220 32.69 -14.63 3.60
C ARG A 220 33.95 -14.04 2.95
N GLU A 221 33.90 -13.87 1.62
CA GLU A 221 34.88 -13.09 0.85
C GLU A 221 36.34 -13.62 0.97
N LEU A 222 36.52 -14.92 1.20
CA LEU A 222 37.84 -15.56 1.38
C LEU A 222 38.38 -16.20 0.08
N GLY A 223 37.63 -16.13 -1.01
CA GLY A 223 37.98 -16.77 -2.28
C GLY A 223 38.10 -18.30 -2.22
N LEU A 224 37.48 -18.96 -1.23
CA LEU A 224 37.55 -20.41 -1.03
C LEU A 224 37.05 -21.17 -2.27
N ALA A 225 37.93 -21.98 -2.88
CA ALA A 225 37.56 -22.89 -3.97
C ALA A 225 36.84 -24.16 -3.48
N GLU A 226 37.20 -24.63 -2.28
CA GLU A 226 36.69 -25.85 -1.66
C GLU A 226 36.51 -25.62 -0.15
N LEU A 227 35.60 -26.35 0.49
CA LEU A 227 35.33 -26.25 1.91
C LEU A 227 36.07 -27.37 2.67
N PRO A 228 36.96 -27.07 3.63
CA PRO A 228 37.75 -28.10 4.31
C PRO A 228 36.88 -28.91 5.30
N TRP A 229 36.24 -29.97 4.79
CA TRP A 229 35.25 -30.75 5.55
C TRP A 229 35.80 -31.33 6.85
N SER A 230 37.04 -31.83 6.86
CA SER A 230 37.71 -32.38 8.05
C SER A 230 37.87 -31.38 9.21
N PHE A 231 37.76 -30.09 8.93
CA PHE A 231 37.73 -29.03 9.94
C PHE A 231 36.30 -28.61 10.29
N LEU A 232 35.44 -28.45 9.28
CA LEU A 232 34.04 -28.08 9.49
C LEU A 232 33.29 -29.13 10.34
N SER A 233 33.60 -30.42 10.15
CA SER A 233 33.02 -31.53 10.92
C SER A 233 33.30 -31.44 12.42
N SER A 234 34.39 -30.79 12.84
CA SER A 234 34.68 -30.52 14.27
C SER A 234 33.66 -29.59 14.94
N PHE A 235 32.86 -28.87 14.16
CA PHE A 235 31.77 -27.99 14.63
C PHE A 235 30.37 -28.57 14.40
N ASN A 236 30.22 -29.80 13.90
CA ASN A 236 28.94 -30.38 13.45
C ASN A 236 27.79 -30.20 14.47
N THR A 237 28.01 -30.53 15.74
CA THR A 237 27.01 -30.39 16.82
C THR A 237 26.90 -28.97 17.41
N ARG A 238 27.77 -28.03 17.01
CA ARG A 238 27.91 -26.70 17.63
C ARG A 238 27.59 -25.54 16.68
N LEU A 239 27.64 -25.75 15.36
CA LEU A 239 27.47 -24.69 14.38
C LEU A 239 26.00 -24.29 14.25
N THR A 240 25.75 -22.99 14.40
CA THR A 240 24.40 -22.39 14.30
C THR A 240 24.24 -21.46 13.11
N LYS A 241 25.34 -20.87 12.63
CA LYS A 241 25.35 -19.99 11.47
C LYS A 241 26.64 -20.18 10.68
N LEU A 242 26.51 -20.49 9.40
CA LEU A 242 27.59 -20.67 8.45
C LEU A 242 27.44 -19.66 7.30
N GLU A 243 28.34 -18.68 7.25
CA GLU A 243 28.35 -17.65 6.21
C GLU A 243 29.52 -17.91 5.25
N LEU A 244 29.21 -18.33 4.03
CA LEU A 244 30.12 -18.71 2.92
C LEU A 244 29.95 -17.81 1.68
N ARG A 245 29.27 -16.66 1.84
CA ARG A 245 29.01 -15.73 0.74
C ARG A 245 30.27 -15.22 0.04
N ALA A 246 30.19 -15.03 -1.28
CA ALA A 246 31.24 -14.42 -2.10
C ALA A 246 32.57 -15.19 -2.03
N ASN A 247 32.49 -16.51 -2.21
CA ASN A 247 33.64 -17.39 -2.39
C ASN A 247 33.65 -17.95 -3.82
N ARG A 248 34.37 -19.05 -4.05
CA ARG A 248 34.51 -19.72 -5.35
C ARG A 248 34.15 -21.20 -5.23
N LEU A 249 33.24 -21.55 -4.31
CA LEU A 249 32.85 -22.92 -4.04
C LEU A 249 32.13 -23.51 -5.25
N SER A 250 32.65 -24.61 -5.78
CA SER A 250 32.05 -25.42 -6.85
C SER A 250 31.23 -26.60 -6.34
N THR A 251 31.41 -27.00 -5.07
CA THR A 251 30.69 -28.08 -4.40
C THR A 251 30.43 -27.73 -2.94
N LEU A 252 29.45 -28.39 -2.32
CA LEU A 252 29.23 -28.40 -0.87
C LEU A 252 29.29 -29.85 -0.35
N PRO A 253 29.90 -30.12 0.81
CA PRO A 253 29.78 -31.43 1.45
C PRO A 253 28.35 -31.63 1.99
N GLU A 254 27.74 -32.75 1.62
CA GLU A 254 26.35 -33.12 1.90
C GLU A 254 26.04 -33.21 3.40
N GLU A 255 27.06 -33.46 4.21
CA GLU A 255 26.98 -33.53 5.66
C GLU A 255 26.63 -32.19 6.33
N ILE A 256 26.75 -31.05 5.62
CA ILE A 256 26.23 -29.76 6.11
C ILE A 256 24.73 -29.83 6.37
N PHE A 257 23.98 -30.52 5.50
CA PHE A 257 22.52 -30.66 5.62
C PHE A 257 22.11 -31.63 6.73
N GLN A 258 23.08 -32.26 7.41
CA GLN A 258 22.89 -33.11 8.60
C GLN A 258 23.12 -32.36 9.92
N MET A 259 23.61 -31.12 9.90
CA MET A 259 23.99 -30.38 11.12
C MET A 259 22.75 -30.01 11.97
N PRO A 260 22.56 -30.57 13.18
CA PRO A 260 21.29 -30.47 13.89
C PRO A 260 21.01 -29.08 14.48
N ASN A 261 22.04 -28.27 14.70
CA ASN A 261 21.92 -26.94 15.33
C ASN A 261 22.01 -25.77 14.33
N LEU A 262 22.19 -26.05 13.03
CA LEU A 262 22.32 -25.02 11.99
C LEU A 262 20.98 -24.28 11.80
N LYS A 263 21.00 -22.96 11.97
CA LYS A 263 19.83 -22.05 11.85
C LYS A 263 19.90 -21.15 10.62
N THR A 264 21.10 -20.71 10.23
CA THR A 264 21.32 -19.88 9.04
C THR A 264 22.46 -20.45 8.20
N LEU A 265 22.20 -20.68 6.91
CA LEU A 265 23.20 -21.05 5.91
C LEU A 265 23.18 -20.02 4.77
N ASP A 266 24.32 -19.40 4.49
CA ASP A 266 24.48 -18.40 3.43
C ASP A 266 25.62 -18.83 2.50
N VAL A 267 25.28 -19.44 1.37
CA VAL A 267 26.21 -19.89 0.31
C VAL A 267 26.08 -19.04 -0.96
N SER A 268 25.50 -17.85 -0.83
CA SER A 268 25.23 -16.95 -1.96
C SER A 268 26.51 -16.45 -2.64
N GLN A 269 26.44 -16.03 -3.91
CA GLN A 269 27.60 -15.51 -4.66
C GLN A 269 28.77 -16.53 -4.70
N ASN A 270 28.49 -17.74 -5.17
CA ASN A 270 29.48 -18.81 -5.41
C ASN A 270 29.30 -19.36 -6.84
N ILE A 271 29.91 -20.50 -7.16
CA ILE A 271 29.83 -21.16 -8.48
C ILE A 271 29.21 -22.56 -8.38
N LEU A 272 28.29 -22.75 -7.43
CA LEU A 272 27.65 -24.04 -7.17
C LEU A 272 26.68 -24.43 -8.31
N PRO A 273 26.85 -25.59 -8.97
CA PRO A 273 25.95 -26.09 -10.01
C PRO A 273 24.70 -26.78 -9.43
N GLU A 274 24.80 -27.25 -8.18
CA GLU A 274 23.75 -27.85 -7.37
C GLU A 274 24.02 -27.55 -5.88
N LEU A 275 23.00 -27.68 -5.03
CA LEU A 275 23.17 -27.53 -3.57
C LEU A 275 23.48 -28.83 -2.86
N SER A 276 22.81 -29.91 -3.30
CA SER A 276 22.75 -31.23 -2.65
C SER A 276 22.11 -32.19 -3.64
N GLN A 277 22.54 -33.45 -3.63
CA GLN A 277 21.86 -34.53 -4.36
C GLN A 277 20.53 -34.89 -3.67
N ASP A 278 19.45 -35.09 -4.45
CA ASP A 278 18.11 -35.41 -3.91
C ASP A 278 18.05 -36.63 -2.98
N VAL A 279 19.00 -37.56 -3.12
CA VAL A 279 19.08 -38.79 -2.31
C VAL A 279 19.47 -38.47 -0.85
N VAL A 280 20.04 -37.30 -0.59
CA VAL A 280 20.52 -36.89 0.74
C VAL A 280 19.36 -36.35 1.59
N PRO A 281 19.05 -36.96 2.76
CA PRO A 281 18.01 -36.47 3.64
C PRO A 281 18.45 -35.22 4.41
N TRP A 282 17.67 -34.14 4.37
CA TRP A 282 17.98 -32.89 5.07
C TRP A 282 17.56 -32.95 6.55
N ASN A 283 18.47 -33.36 7.44
CA ASN A 283 18.23 -33.48 8.89
C ASN A 283 18.59 -32.21 9.70
N CYS A 284 18.99 -31.12 9.05
CA CYS A 284 19.17 -29.79 9.67
C CYS A 284 17.82 -29.12 10.02
N LEU A 285 16.98 -29.81 10.81
CA LEU A 285 15.59 -29.44 11.10
C LEU A 285 15.42 -28.06 11.77
N ASN A 286 16.49 -27.49 12.33
CA ASN A 286 16.51 -26.15 12.93
C ASN A 286 16.84 -25.02 11.94
N LEU A 287 17.05 -25.32 10.64
CA LEU A 287 17.37 -24.32 9.63
C LEU A 287 16.19 -23.38 9.40
N THR A 288 16.38 -22.10 9.72
CA THR A 288 15.39 -21.03 9.60
C THR A 288 15.61 -20.14 8.38
N GLU A 289 16.84 -20.05 7.89
CA GLU A 289 17.25 -19.18 6.79
C GLU A 289 18.25 -19.89 5.87
N LEU A 290 17.95 -19.94 4.57
CA LEU A 290 18.88 -20.36 3.53
C LEU A 290 18.97 -19.30 2.43
N ASP A 291 20.18 -18.80 2.17
CA ASP A 291 20.49 -18.01 0.98
C ASP A 291 21.52 -18.74 0.12
N ALA A 292 21.12 -19.10 -1.09
CA ALA A 292 21.97 -19.68 -2.13
C ALA A 292 21.86 -18.89 -3.45
N SER A 293 21.47 -17.62 -3.38
CA SER A 293 21.34 -16.76 -4.55
C SER A 293 22.67 -16.49 -5.26
N ARG A 294 22.61 -16.14 -6.55
CA ARG A 294 23.80 -15.83 -7.37
C ARG A 294 24.78 -17.00 -7.41
N ASN A 295 24.29 -18.15 -7.87
CA ASN A 295 25.05 -19.37 -8.10
C ASN A 295 24.74 -19.89 -9.53
N GLN A 296 25.06 -21.15 -9.82
CA GLN A 296 24.79 -21.82 -11.09
C GLN A 296 23.77 -22.96 -10.91
N ILE A 297 22.96 -22.91 -9.84
CA ILE A 297 22.11 -24.01 -9.39
C ILE A 297 21.06 -24.30 -10.47
N SER A 298 21.12 -25.51 -11.03
CA SER A 298 20.24 -25.91 -12.15
C SER A 298 18.98 -26.66 -11.69
N TYR A 299 19.00 -27.22 -10.49
CA TYR A 299 17.90 -27.93 -9.85
C TYR A 299 17.85 -27.64 -8.34
N ALA A 300 16.65 -27.57 -7.74
CA ALA A 300 16.46 -27.26 -6.33
C ALA A 300 16.13 -28.55 -5.54
N PRO A 301 16.96 -28.98 -4.57
CA PRO A 301 16.81 -30.27 -3.91
C PRO A 301 15.50 -30.38 -3.13
N SER A 302 14.76 -31.48 -3.34
CA SER A 302 13.46 -31.76 -2.70
C SER A 302 13.48 -31.60 -1.17
N GLY A 303 14.59 -31.96 -0.52
CA GLY A 303 14.79 -31.86 0.93
C GLY A 303 14.62 -30.45 1.51
N VAL A 304 14.98 -29.39 0.79
CA VAL A 304 14.88 -28.01 1.32
C VAL A 304 13.41 -27.60 1.57
N PHE A 305 12.49 -28.11 0.75
CA PHE A 305 11.05 -27.81 0.84
C PHE A 305 10.33 -28.64 1.90
N LEU A 306 11.04 -29.59 2.53
CA LEU A 306 10.54 -30.44 3.62
C LEU A 306 10.97 -29.96 5.01
N LEU A 307 11.85 -28.95 5.11
CA LEU A 307 12.33 -28.41 6.39
C LEU A 307 11.20 -27.71 7.17
N PRO A 308 10.87 -28.15 8.40
CA PRO A 308 9.69 -27.64 9.13
C PRO A 308 9.88 -26.21 9.67
N ASN A 309 11.11 -25.81 9.98
CA ASN A 309 11.40 -24.51 10.61
C ASN A 309 11.87 -23.43 9.63
N LEU A 310 11.92 -23.72 8.32
CA LEU A 310 12.43 -22.77 7.33
C LEU A 310 11.49 -21.55 7.21
N THR A 311 12.04 -20.35 7.39
CA THR A 311 11.28 -19.08 7.38
C THR A 311 11.63 -18.16 6.21
N SER A 312 12.84 -18.30 5.65
CA SER A 312 13.29 -17.55 4.48
C SER A 312 14.13 -18.45 3.56
N LEU A 313 13.79 -18.49 2.28
CA LEU A 313 14.51 -19.20 1.22
C LEU A 313 14.82 -18.23 0.07
N ASN A 314 16.09 -18.12 -0.30
CA ASN A 314 16.53 -17.33 -1.45
C ASN A 314 17.34 -18.20 -2.42
N LEU A 315 16.78 -18.46 -3.60
CA LEU A 315 17.38 -19.18 -4.72
C LEU A 315 17.46 -18.29 -5.97
N SER A 316 17.37 -16.96 -5.82
CA SER A 316 17.40 -16.02 -6.94
C SER A 316 18.74 -15.98 -7.67
N TYR A 317 18.76 -15.53 -8.94
CA TYR A 317 19.96 -15.48 -9.78
C TYR A 317 20.64 -16.86 -9.89
N ASN A 318 19.91 -17.82 -10.42
CA ASN A 318 20.36 -19.20 -10.63
C ASN A 318 19.88 -19.71 -12.01
N LEU A 319 19.98 -21.01 -12.26
CA LEU A 319 19.64 -21.64 -13.54
C LEU A 319 18.42 -22.58 -13.43
N LEU A 320 17.62 -22.46 -12.36
CA LEU A 320 16.49 -23.34 -12.08
C LEU A 320 15.46 -23.31 -13.21
N GLN A 321 15.11 -24.49 -13.74
CA GLN A 321 14.11 -24.64 -14.80
C GLN A 321 12.76 -25.14 -14.29
N ARG A 322 12.76 -25.87 -13.17
CA ARG A 322 11.62 -26.49 -12.49
C ARG A 322 11.86 -26.49 -10.98
N LEU A 323 10.80 -26.73 -10.21
CA LEU A 323 10.83 -26.92 -8.76
C LEU A 323 10.23 -28.30 -8.40
N PRO A 324 10.63 -28.89 -7.27
CA PRO A 324 10.01 -30.10 -6.75
C PRO A 324 8.49 -29.94 -6.60
N GLY A 325 7.74 -30.85 -7.24
CA GLY A 325 6.28 -30.80 -7.36
C GLY A 325 5.73 -30.17 -8.65
N ASP A 326 6.58 -29.69 -9.58
CA ASP A 326 6.14 -29.33 -10.93
C ASP A 326 5.78 -30.61 -11.71
N PRO A 327 4.74 -30.64 -12.57
CA PRO A 327 4.34 -31.85 -13.31
C PRO A 327 5.43 -32.47 -14.19
N GLU A 328 6.40 -31.66 -14.63
CA GLU A 328 7.54 -32.11 -15.44
C GLU A 328 8.82 -32.35 -14.62
N ASP A 329 8.78 -32.21 -13.30
CA ASP A 329 9.94 -32.40 -12.43
C ASP A 329 10.26 -33.89 -12.19
N ALA A 330 11.43 -34.18 -11.61
CA ALA A 330 11.76 -35.52 -11.12
C ALA A 330 10.82 -36.00 -10.00
N CYS A 331 10.28 -35.07 -9.19
CA CYS A 331 9.39 -35.35 -8.06
C CYS A 331 8.03 -34.64 -8.20
N PRO A 332 7.19 -34.96 -9.21
CA PRO A 332 6.03 -34.15 -9.60
C PRO A 332 4.87 -34.14 -8.59
N ASN A 333 4.86 -35.06 -7.63
CA ASN A 333 3.82 -35.16 -6.58
C ASN A 333 4.29 -34.66 -5.19
N LEU A 334 5.48 -34.07 -5.08
CA LEU A 334 6.03 -33.64 -3.79
C LEU A 334 5.27 -32.45 -3.20
N THR A 335 4.56 -32.64 -2.08
CA THR A 335 3.94 -31.53 -1.35
C THR A 335 4.92 -30.92 -0.34
N TRP A 336 5.15 -29.61 -0.42
CA TRP A 336 6.06 -28.87 0.46
C TRP A 336 5.52 -28.85 1.91
N ARG A 337 6.42 -28.98 2.90
CA ARG A 337 6.12 -29.07 4.35
C ARG A 337 6.72 -27.93 5.19
N CYS A 338 7.28 -26.92 4.54
CA CYS A 338 7.85 -25.73 5.17
C CYS A 338 6.77 -24.71 5.60
N ASP A 339 5.84 -25.13 6.45
CA ASP A 339 4.65 -24.35 6.85
C ASP A 339 4.98 -23.00 7.55
N LEU A 340 6.22 -22.83 8.02
CA LEU A 340 6.73 -21.60 8.64
C LEU A 340 7.33 -20.58 7.67
N LEU A 341 7.40 -20.90 6.37
CA LEU A 341 8.06 -20.10 5.34
C LEU A 341 7.32 -18.77 5.11
N LYS A 342 8.03 -17.66 5.32
CA LYS A 342 7.50 -16.28 5.22
C LYS A 342 7.96 -15.56 3.96
N LYS A 343 9.17 -15.86 3.49
CA LYS A 343 9.79 -15.22 2.32
C LYS A 343 10.37 -16.29 1.39
N ILE A 344 10.03 -16.20 0.11
CA ILE A 344 10.64 -16.98 -0.95
C ILE A 344 11.04 -16.04 -2.10
N ASP A 345 12.28 -16.15 -2.54
CA ASP A 345 12.79 -15.45 -3.73
C ASP A 345 13.41 -16.45 -4.72
N LEU A 346 12.77 -16.57 -5.88
CA LEU A 346 13.15 -17.40 -7.03
C LEU A 346 13.43 -16.53 -8.27
N SER A 347 13.62 -15.22 -8.09
CA SER A 347 13.80 -14.30 -9.23
C SER A 347 15.07 -14.57 -10.04
N HIS A 348 15.12 -14.16 -11.30
CA HIS A 348 16.27 -14.38 -12.20
C HIS A 348 16.65 -15.86 -12.29
N ASN A 349 15.69 -16.69 -12.72
CA ASN A 349 15.85 -18.11 -13.01
C ASN A 349 15.28 -18.40 -14.41
N ARG A 350 15.02 -19.68 -14.73
CA ARG A 350 14.48 -20.14 -16.02
C ARG A 350 13.17 -20.93 -15.87
N LEU A 351 12.45 -20.69 -14.77
CA LEU A 351 11.20 -21.40 -14.44
C LEU A 351 10.13 -21.14 -15.51
N ARG A 352 9.44 -22.20 -15.95
CA ARG A 352 8.35 -22.15 -16.95
C ARG A 352 6.95 -22.34 -16.34
N THR A 353 6.89 -23.11 -15.26
CA THR A 353 5.70 -23.42 -14.47
C THR A 353 5.99 -23.18 -12.99
N LEU A 354 4.97 -23.34 -12.16
CA LEU A 354 5.08 -23.39 -10.71
C LEU A 354 4.25 -24.57 -10.18
N PRO A 355 4.70 -25.26 -9.12
CA PRO A 355 3.98 -26.39 -8.55
C PRO A 355 2.68 -25.97 -7.84
N ASP A 356 1.69 -26.85 -7.77
CA ASP A 356 0.41 -26.64 -7.03
C ASP A 356 0.56 -26.83 -5.49
N THR A 357 1.79 -26.74 -4.99
CA THR A 357 2.18 -27.19 -3.64
C THR A 357 2.19 -26.06 -2.61
N PHE A 358 2.26 -24.80 -3.05
CA PHE A 358 2.29 -23.61 -2.17
C PHE A 358 1.04 -23.48 -1.26
N LYS A 359 -0.04 -24.22 -1.52
CA LYS A 359 -1.25 -24.29 -0.67
C LYS A 359 -0.98 -24.63 0.81
N SER A 360 0.16 -25.26 1.14
CA SER A 360 0.56 -25.52 2.53
C SER A 360 1.12 -24.28 3.26
N LEU A 361 1.63 -23.28 2.53
CA LEU A 361 2.48 -22.21 3.06
C LEU A 361 1.68 -21.04 3.67
N ARG A 362 0.83 -21.34 4.65
CA ARG A 362 -0.11 -20.38 5.28
C ARG A 362 0.54 -19.10 5.81
N ARG A 363 1.84 -19.12 6.12
CA ARG A 363 2.63 -17.99 6.65
C ARG A 363 3.40 -17.20 5.58
N LEU A 364 3.31 -17.58 4.31
CA LEU A 364 4.02 -16.92 3.20
C LEU A 364 3.51 -15.50 3.01
N ASN A 365 4.39 -14.52 3.27
CA ASN A 365 4.11 -13.09 3.20
C ASN A 365 4.65 -12.49 1.89
N THR A 366 5.87 -12.84 1.52
CA THR A 366 6.54 -12.32 0.31
C THR A 366 6.94 -13.47 -0.60
N PHE A 367 6.38 -13.49 -1.82
CA PHE A 367 6.81 -14.39 -2.88
C PHE A 367 7.27 -13.58 -4.10
N THR A 368 8.48 -13.86 -4.58
CA THR A 368 9.09 -13.17 -5.73
C THR A 368 9.62 -14.21 -6.70
N VAL A 369 9.15 -14.17 -7.94
CA VAL A 369 9.57 -15.05 -9.05
C VAL A 369 9.75 -14.26 -10.35
N SER A 370 10.13 -12.99 -10.20
CA SER A 370 10.36 -12.05 -11.29
C SER A 370 11.53 -12.51 -12.19
N TYR A 371 11.58 -12.09 -13.46
CA TYR A 371 12.65 -12.48 -14.40
C TYR A 371 12.77 -14.00 -14.54
N ASN A 372 11.70 -14.62 -15.00
CA ASN A 372 11.60 -16.04 -15.32
C ASN A 372 10.93 -16.21 -16.71
N HIS A 373 10.47 -17.43 -17.03
CA HIS A 373 9.79 -17.75 -18.29
C HIS A 373 8.39 -18.32 -18.03
N LEU A 374 7.72 -17.90 -16.96
CA LEU A 374 6.39 -18.39 -16.60
C LEU A 374 5.38 -18.00 -17.68
N HIS A 375 4.65 -18.99 -18.22
CA HIS A 375 3.64 -18.80 -19.25
C HIS A 375 2.20 -18.75 -18.69
N SER A 376 1.96 -19.50 -17.62
CA SER A 376 0.70 -19.57 -16.89
C SER A 376 0.95 -19.61 -15.38
N LEU A 377 -0.12 -19.35 -14.61
CA LEU A 377 -0.14 -19.60 -13.17
C LEU A 377 -0.83 -20.95 -12.91
N PRO A 378 -0.41 -21.72 -11.89
CA PRO A 378 -0.97 -23.03 -11.62
C PRO A 378 -2.44 -22.93 -11.16
N PRO A 379 -3.26 -23.98 -11.35
CA PRO A 379 -4.70 -23.96 -11.03
C PRO A 379 -5.04 -23.47 -9.62
N SER A 380 -4.21 -23.75 -8.61
CA SER A 380 -4.41 -23.25 -7.23
C SER A 380 -4.27 -21.73 -7.07
N MET A 381 -3.61 -21.04 -8.00
CA MET A 381 -3.58 -19.57 -8.10
C MET A 381 -4.70 -18.99 -8.99
N GLY A 382 -5.33 -19.78 -9.86
CA GLY A 382 -6.33 -19.27 -10.79
C GLY A 382 -7.35 -20.33 -11.19
N LEU A 383 -8.53 -20.27 -10.58
CA LEU A 383 -9.63 -21.23 -10.78
C LEU A 383 -10.19 -21.17 -12.21
N GLY A 384 -9.57 -21.91 -13.12
CA GLY A 384 -10.09 -22.26 -14.45
C GLY A 384 -10.86 -23.59 -14.49
N CYS A 385 -10.89 -24.35 -13.39
CA CYS A 385 -11.44 -25.71 -13.36
C CYS A 385 -12.94 -25.73 -12.99
N ILE A 386 -13.78 -26.19 -13.93
CA ILE A 386 -15.22 -26.36 -13.76
C ILE A 386 -15.51 -27.64 -12.94
N ASN A 387 -15.21 -27.60 -11.64
CA ASN A 387 -15.65 -28.65 -10.72
C ASN A 387 -16.03 -28.09 -9.35
N LEU A 388 -17.32 -28.22 -9.01
CA LEU A 388 -18.00 -27.70 -7.81
C LEU A 388 -17.58 -28.41 -6.50
N TYR A 389 -16.34 -28.92 -6.43
CA TYR A 389 -15.87 -29.84 -5.38
C TYR A 389 -14.46 -29.54 -4.86
N LEU A 390 -13.79 -28.47 -5.29
CA LEU A 390 -12.55 -28.00 -4.64
C LEU A 390 -12.91 -27.08 -3.45
N PRO A 391 -12.75 -27.51 -2.19
CA PRO A 391 -13.03 -26.66 -1.04
C PRO A 391 -12.01 -25.51 -0.94
N LEU A 392 -12.47 -24.37 -0.40
CA LEU A 392 -11.66 -23.18 -0.07
C LEU A 392 -10.35 -23.47 0.67
N THR A 393 -10.23 -24.62 1.33
CA THR A 393 -9.03 -25.11 2.02
C THR A 393 -7.86 -25.46 1.08
N MET A 394 -8.07 -25.52 -0.24
CA MET A 394 -7.03 -25.85 -1.24
C MET A 394 -6.52 -24.64 -2.05
N SER A 395 -7.00 -23.44 -1.76
CA SER A 395 -6.65 -22.18 -2.44
C SER A 395 -5.49 -21.41 -1.76
N TRP A 396 -4.75 -20.60 -2.53
CA TRP A 396 -3.76 -19.63 -2.00
C TRP A 396 -4.40 -18.54 -1.14
N ALA A 397 -5.73 -18.40 -1.11
CA ALA A 397 -6.46 -17.55 -0.17
C ALA A 397 -6.11 -17.82 1.31
N ASN A 398 -5.64 -19.03 1.64
CA ASN A 398 -5.17 -19.39 2.98
C ASN A 398 -3.76 -18.87 3.33
N CYS A 399 -3.01 -18.34 2.36
CA CYS A 399 -1.71 -17.71 2.58
C CYS A 399 -1.90 -16.25 3.01
N ARG A 400 -1.15 -15.80 4.03
CA ARG A 400 -1.11 -14.38 4.43
C ARG A 400 -0.11 -13.57 3.60
N MET A 401 -0.27 -13.62 2.28
CA MET A 401 0.64 -12.97 1.33
C MET A 401 0.32 -11.48 1.25
N ASN A 402 1.32 -10.62 1.49
CA ASN A 402 1.20 -9.18 1.32
C ASN A 402 1.87 -8.70 0.03
N LYS A 403 2.92 -9.39 -0.42
CA LYS A 403 3.68 -9.02 -1.63
C LYS A 403 3.87 -10.22 -2.56
N LEU A 404 3.41 -10.07 -3.80
CA LEU A 404 3.65 -10.99 -4.91
C LEU A 404 4.34 -10.25 -6.06
N SER A 405 5.38 -10.85 -6.63
CA SER A 405 5.99 -10.35 -7.87
C SER A 405 6.17 -11.44 -8.91
N LEU A 406 5.49 -11.22 -10.04
CA LEU A 406 5.48 -12.02 -11.26
C LEU A 406 6.07 -11.23 -12.45
N ALA A 407 6.69 -10.08 -12.20
CA ALA A 407 7.20 -9.17 -13.22
C ALA A 407 8.29 -9.79 -14.10
N HIS A 408 8.41 -9.38 -15.36
CA HIS A 408 9.40 -9.92 -16.31
C HIS A 408 9.23 -11.45 -16.49
N ASN A 409 8.05 -11.85 -16.94
CA ASN A 409 7.69 -13.24 -17.30
C ASN A 409 6.96 -13.25 -18.65
N ASN A 410 6.49 -14.42 -19.09
CA ASN A 410 5.78 -14.61 -20.35
C ASN A 410 4.27 -14.81 -20.16
N LEU A 411 3.69 -14.37 -19.04
CA LEU A 411 2.29 -14.62 -18.70
C LEU A 411 1.37 -13.96 -19.72
N THR A 412 0.46 -14.73 -20.33
CA THR A 412 -0.55 -14.24 -21.29
C THR A 412 -1.90 -13.96 -20.63
N THR A 413 -2.17 -14.63 -19.51
CA THR A 413 -3.39 -14.54 -18.70
C THR A 413 -3.04 -14.74 -17.22
N LEU A 414 -3.92 -14.27 -16.33
CA LEU A 414 -3.85 -14.51 -14.89
C LEU A 414 -4.74 -15.69 -14.44
N THR A 415 -5.44 -16.34 -15.37
CA THR A 415 -6.23 -17.58 -15.15
C THR A 415 -5.60 -18.76 -15.87
N HIS A 416 -5.80 -19.98 -15.36
CA HIS A 416 -5.40 -21.18 -16.09
C HIS A 416 -6.27 -21.36 -17.35
N SER A 417 -5.64 -21.58 -18.53
CA SER A 417 -6.38 -21.89 -19.76
C SER A 417 -6.71 -23.39 -19.81
N LEU A 418 -7.97 -23.73 -20.11
CA LEU A 418 -8.41 -25.12 -20.28
C LEU A 418 -7.88 -25.77 -21.58
N GLU A 419 -7.32 -24.99 -22.50
CA GLU A 419 -6.89 -25.50 -23.82
C GLU A 419 -5.64 -26.40 -23.74
N GLU A 420 -4.79 -26.24 -22.73
CA GLU A 420 -3.53 -27.00 -22.59
C GLU A 420 -3.73 -28.47 -22.14
N GLU A 421 -4.82 -28.79 -21.42
CA GLU A 421 -5.13 -30.16 -20.98
C GLU A 421 -5.38 -31.13 -22.16
N GLN A 422 -5.88 -30.62 -23.30
CA GLN A 422 -6.14 -31.45 -24.49
C GLN A 422 -4.86 -31.89 -25.21
N THR A 423 -3.72 -31.25 -24.93
CA THR A 423 -2.41 -31.67 -25.44
C THR A 423 -1.74 -32.74 -24.57
N TYR A 424 -1.81 -32.61 -23.23
CA TYR A 424 -1.23 -33.62 -22.31
C TYR A 424 -1.96 -34.98 -22.36
N SER A 425 -3.28 -34.97 -22.56
CA SER A 425 -4.10 -36.19 -22.63
C SER A 425 -3.86 -37.05 -23.89
N ARG A 426 -3.08 -36.57 -24.87
CA ARG A 426 -2.76 -37.32 -26.11
C ARG A 426 -1.38 -38.00 -26.15
N SER A 427 -0.52 -37.77 -25.17
CA SER A 427 0.81 -38.43 -25.09
C SER A 427 0.87 -39.62 -24.12
N GLY A 428 -0.26 -40.03 -23.54
CA GLY A 428 -0.33 -41.02 -22.45
C GLY A 428 -1.39 -42.11 -22.62
N SER A 429 -1.41 -42.82 -23.76
CA SER A 429 -2.38 -43.92 -23.98
C SER A 429 -1.84 -45.10 -24.79
N HIS A 430 -0.64 -45.60 -24.45
CA HIS A 430 -0.33 -47.02 -24.67
C HIS A 430 -1.01 -47.89 -23.61
N ALA A 431 -2.34 -47.99 -23.71
CA ALA A 431 -3.15 -48.96 -22.98
C ALA A 431 -3.54 -50.11 -23.92
N VAL A 432 -3.11 -51.32 -23.58
CA VAL A 432 -3.36 -52.54 -24.36
C VAL A 432 -4.85 -52.89 -24.28
N ASN A 433 -5.57 -52.76 -25.39
CA ASN A 433 -6.84 -53.44 -25.58
C ASN A 433 -6.70 -54.53 -26.64
N LYS A 434 -6.79 -55.78 -26.18
CA LYS A 434 -6.95 -56.97 -27.02
C LYS A 434 -8.35 -57.00 -27.59
N GLU A 435 -8.53 -56.87 -28.90
CA GLU A 435 -9.72 -57.41 -29.56
C GLU A 435 -9.38 -58.07 -30.91
N LYS A 436 -9.47 -59.40 -30.87
CA LYS A 436 -9.83 -60.40 -31.90
C LYS A 436 -9.30 -60.29 -33.35
N ASP A 437 -8.77 -61.44 -33.76
CA ASP A 437 -8.42 -61.87 -35.11
C ASP A 437 -9.43 -61.52 -36.20
N GLY A 438 -8.92 -61.16 -37.38
CA GLY A 438 -9.72 -60.74 -38.55
C GLY A 438 -8.94 -60.71 -39.87
N GLU A 439 -8.37 -61.86 -40.26
CA GLU A 439 -7.92 -62.21 -41.62
C GLU A 439 -7.04 -61.24 -42.48
N ARG A 440 -5.80 -61.70 -42.66
CA ARG A 440 -5.14 -62.00 -43.96
C ARG A 440 -4.61 -60.89 -44.90
N ARG A 441 -3.36 -61.20 -45.31
CA ARG A 441 -2.68 -60.91 -46.60
C ARG A 441 -2.16 -59.49 -46.84
N SER A 442 -0.95 -59.24 -47.35
CA SER A 442 0.37 -59.90 -47.37
C SER A 442 1.22 -59.23 -48.48
N ARG A 443 2.55 -59.22 -48.28
CA ARG A 443 3.65 -59.05 -49.28
C ARG A 443 4.05 -57.65 -49.77
N GLY A 444 5.38 -57.49 -49.91
CA GLY A 444 6.08 -56.44 -50.68
C GLY A 444 6.34 -55.16 -49.88
N SER A 445 7.49 -54.86 -49.29
CA SER A 445 8.90 -55.27 -49.53
C SER A 445 9.49 -54.84 -50.87
N THR A 446 10.01 -53.61 -50.93
CA THR A 446 11.32 -53.26 -51.56
C THR A 446 11.69 -51.83 -51.12
N THR A 447 12.62 -51.60 -50.19
CA THR A 447 14.08 -51.40 -50.33
C THR A 447 14.57 -50.38 -51.36
N LEU A 448 15.52 -49.53 -50.90
CA LEU A 448 16.54 -48.78 -51.67
C LEU A 448 16.04 -47.55 -52.48
N SER A 449 16.78 -46.44 -52.64
CA SER A 449 18.12 -46.08 -52.13
C SER A 449 18.43 -44.57 -52.23
N THR A 450 19.25 -44.08 -51.29
CA THR A 450 20.33 -43.06 -51.45
C THR A 450 20.08 -41.66 -52.07
N MET A 451 20.25 -40.67 -51.19
CA MET A 451 21.15 -39.49 -51.31
C MET A 451 20.72 -38.18 -52.01
N PHE A 452 21.29 -37.10 -51.43
CA PHE A 452 21.44 -35.69 -51.87
C PHE A 452 20.38 -34.64 -51.49
N SER A 453 20.57 -34.08 -50.29
CA SER A 453 20.83 -32.66 -50.01
C SER A 453 19.98 -31.51 -50.62
N VAL A 454 19.48 -30.70 -49.66
CA VAL A 454 19.54 -29.22 -49.62
C VAL A 454 18.38 -28.37 -50.22
N LYS A 455 18.03 -27.33 -49.44
CA LYS A 455 17.23 -26.10 -49.70
C LYS A 455 15.70 -26.11 -49.47
N LYS A 456 15.34 -25.41 -48.37
CA LYS A 456 14.16 -24.55 -48.11
C LYS A 456 13.06 -24.52 -49.18
N LYS A 457 11.82 -24.85 -48.78
CA LYS A 457 10.58 -24.29 -49.37
C LYS A 457 9.61 -23.83 -48.27
N LYS A 458 8.83 -22.80 -48.59
CA LYS A 458 7.81 -22.16 -47.73
C LYS A 458 6.64 -23.12 -47.45
N PRO A 459 5.96 -23.04 -46.29
CA PRO A 459 4.65 -23.64 -46.11
C PRO A 459 3.60 -22.88 -46.96
N ALA A 460 2.63 -23.61 -47.49
CA ALA A 460 1.56 -23.09 -48.35
C ALA A 460 0.33 -22.64 -47.53
N LYS A 461 -0.64 -22.06 -48.25
CA LYS A 461 -1.80 -21.32 -47.71
C LYS A 461 -2.74 -22.17 -46.84
N SER A 462 -3.33 -21.50 -45.85
CA SER A 462 -4.49 -21.93 -45.07
C SER A 462 -5.77 -22.11 -45.91
N PRO A 463 -6.70 -23.00 -45.54
CA PRO A 463 -8.10 -22.85 -45.89
C PRO A 463 -8.72 -21.71 -45.08
N SER A 464 -9.54 -20.89 -45.72
CA SER A 464 -10.24 -19.77 -45.10
C SER A 464 -11.49 -20.23 -44.35
N VAL A 465 -11.60 -19.89 -43.06
CA VAL A 465 -12.90 -19.78 -42.38
C VAL A 465 -13.13 -18.30 -42.09
N SER A 466 -14.17 -17.73 -42.68
CA SER A 466 -14.54 -16.32 -42.52
C SER A 466 -15.13 -16.06 -41.13
N PRO A 467 -14.76 -14.97 -40.44
CA PRO A 467 -15.35 -14.62 -39.16
C PRO A 467 -16.75 -14.03 -39.36
N LEU A 468 -17.76 -14.68 -38.78
CA LEU A 468 -19.06 -14.06 -38.54
C LEU A 468 -18.94 -13.09 -37.37
N LEU A 469 -18.49 -11.87 -37.67
CA LEU A 469 -18.50 -10.74 -36.76
C LEU A 469 -19.94 -10.29 -36.49
N THR A 470 -20.55 -10.80 -35.42
CA THR A 470 -21.66 -10.13 -34.76
C THR A 470 -21.11 -9.21 -33.68
N ASN A 471 -21.37 -7.91 -33.82
CA ASN A 471 -20.91 -6.89 -32.88
C ASN A 471 -21.55 -7.09 -31.50
N ALA A 472 -20.79 -7.58 -30.52
CA ALA A 472 -21.11 -7.57 -29.10
C ALA A 472 -19.80 -7.35 -28.31
N PRO A 473 -19.69 -6.33 -27.44
CA PRO A 473 -18.44 -6.01 -26.74
C PRO A 473 -18.16 -6.88 -25.50
N ASP A 474 -19.07 -7.79 -25.13
CA ASP A 474 -19.09 -8.46 -23.82
C ASP A 474 -18.54 -9.91 -23.81
N ALA A 475 -17.67 -10.26 -24.75
CA ALA A 475 -17.06 -11.60 -24.84
C ALA A 475 -15.86 -11.78 -23.88
N ASN A 476 -16.01 -11.42 -22.60
CA ASN A 476 -15.08 -11.90 -21.57
C ASN A 476 -15.25 -13.43 -21.43
N PRO A 477 -14.17 -14.23 -21.41
CA PRO A 477 -14.28 -15.66 -21.14
C PRO A 477 -14.89 -15.87 -19.75
N ARG A 478 -15.91 -16.74 -19.66
CA ARG A 478 -16.74 -16.97 -18.45
C ARG A 478 -15.91 -16.95 -17.16
N GLU A 479 -16.02 -15.87 -16.40
CA GLU A 479 -15.24 -15.68 -15.17
C GLU A 479 -15.82 -16.52 -14.02
N LEU A 480 -14.96 -17.36 -13.44
CA LEU A 480 -15.20 -18.14 -12.22
C LEU A 480 -14.38 -17.56 -11.05
N PRO A 481 -14.70 -17.86 -9.78
CA PRO A 481 -14.63 -16.86 -8.71
C PRO A 481 -13.23 -16.48 -8.18
N PHE A 482 -13.19 -15.28 -7.62
CA PHE A 482 -12.09 -14.55 -6.97
C PHE A 482 -11.32 -15.31 -5.85
N GLU A 483 -11.86 -16.43 -5.37
CA GLU A 483 -11.45 -17.13 -4.15
C GLU A 483 -10.08 -17.85 -4.22
N ALA A 484 -9.37 -17.74 -5.34
CA ALA A 484 -8.05 -18.35 -5.53
C ALA A 484 -6.88 -17.55 -4.89
N TRP A 485 -7.04 -16.25 -4.65
CA TRP A 485 -5.93 -15.35 -4.25
C TRP A 485 -6.00 -14.91 -2.79
N SER A 486 -4.88 -14.44 -2.25
CA SER A 486 -4.78 -13.95 -0.86
C SER A 486 -5.48 -12.61 -0.66
N ASN A 487 -6.46 -12.56 0.25
CA ASN A 487 -7.15 -11.34 0.66
C ASN A 487 -6.26 -10.33 1.42
N THR A 488 -5.03 -10.71 1.82
CA THR A 488 -4.07 -9.80 2.46
C THR A 488 -3.12 -9.12 1.46
N LEU A 489 -3.24 -9.40 0.16
CA LEU A 489 -2.32 -8.90 -0.85
C LEU A 489 -2.38 -7.36 -0.95
N GLN A 490 -1.26 -6.71 -0.61
CA GLN A 490 -1.09 -5.25 -0.62
C GLN A 490 -0.30 -4.77 -1.84
N THR A 491 0.58 -5.61 -2.38
CA THR A 491 1.48 -5.24 -3.47
C THR A 491 1.56 -6.36 -4.50
N LEU A 492 1.17 -6.04 -5.73
CA LEU A 492 1.20 -6.95 -6.87
C LEU A 492 1.99 -6.32 -8.04
N TYR A 493 3.02 -7.04 -8.49
CA TYR A 493 3.87 -6.66 -9.62
C TYR A 493 3.68 -7.63 -10.79
N LEU A 494 3.11 -7.14 -11.90
CA LEU A 494 2.81 -7.86 -13.14
C LEU A 494 3.53 -7.24 -14.36
N GLN A 495 4.38 -6.25 -14.16
CA GLN A 495 4.98 -5.49 -15.26
C GLN A 495 5.90 -6.33 -16.16
N ASN A 496 6.00 -5.95 -17.43
CA ASN A 496 6.76 -6.68 -18.46
C ASN A 496 6.32 -8.15 -18.54
N ASN A 497 5.05 -8.36 -18.83
CA ASN A 497 4.46 -9.65 -19.22
C ASN A 497 3.74 -9.48 -20.58
N ASN A 498 3.11 -10.55 -21.07
CA ASN A 498 2.34 -10.55 -22.32
C ASN A 498 0.82 -10.59 -22.05
N ILE A 499 0.35 -10.04 -20.92
CA ILE A 499 -1.04 -10.15 -20.48
C ILE A 499 -1.95 -9.51 -21.52
N GLN A 500 -2.93 -10.27 -22.02
CA GLN A 500 -3.85 -9.82 -23.08
C GLN A 500 -5.11 -9.16 -22.50
N PHE A 501 -5.61 -9.67 -21.38
CA PHE A 501 -6.79 -9.15 -20.71
C PHE A 501 -6.57 -9.12 -19.19
N LEU A 502 -7.10 -8.08 -18.55
CA LEU A 502 -7.18 -7.99 -17.10
C LEU A 502 -8.54 -8.53 -16.66
N PRO A 503 -8.61 -9.55 -15.79
CA PRO A 503 -9.88 -10.11 -15.35
C PRO A 503 -10.55 -9.22 -14.29
N ASN A 504 -11.89 -9.23 -14.27
CA ASN A 504 -12.70 -8.37 -13.39
C ASN A 504 -12.44 -8.64 -11.90
N TYR A 505 -12.05 -9.87 -11.52
CA TYR A 505 -11.81 -10.23 -10.13
C TYR A 505 -10.64 -9.46 -9.49
N LEU A 506 -9.70 -8.91 -10.27
CA LEU A 506 -8.64 -8.02 -9.75
C LEU A 506 -9.22 -6.84 -8.95
N GLY A 507 -10.39 -6.34 -9.35
CA GLY A 507 -11.07 -5.24 -8.66
C GLY A 507 -11.55 -5.59 -7.24
N ASN A 508 -11.70 -6.87 -6.91
CA ASN A 508 -12.15 -7.31 -5.59
C ASN A 508 -11.02 -7.33 -4.54
N PHE A 509 -9.75 -7.10 -4.91
CA PHE A 509 -8.64 -6.99 -3.96
C PHE A 509 -8.67 -5.68 -3.17
N THR A 510 -9.58 -5.58 -2.20
CA THR A 510 -9.75 -4.40 -1.34
C THR A 510 -8.49 -4.04 -0.55
N SER A 511 -7.58 -4.99 -0.30
CA SER A 511 -6.30 -4.77 0.38
C SER A 511 -5.18 -4.21 -0.50
N ILE A 512 -5.31 -4.21 -1.83
CA ILE A 512 -4.24 -3.75 -2.72
C ILE A 512 -4.00 -2.26 -2.54
N ALA A 513 -2.75 -1.94 -2.20
CA ALA A 513 -2.21 -0.60 -2.04
C ALA A 513 -1.44 -0.15 -3.30
N ARG A 514 -0.66 -1.08 -3.88
CA ARG A 514 0.14 -0.89 -5.09
C ARG A 514 -0.10 -2.01 -6.10
N LEU A 515 -0.44 -1.64 -7.32
CA LEU A 515 -0.61 -2.55 -8.47
C LEU A 515 0.19 -2.02 -9.66
N ASP A 516 1.21 -2.76 -10.07
CA ASP A 516 2.02 -2.43 -11.25
C ASP A 516 1.71 -3.43 -12.37
N MET A 517 1.17 -2.92 -13.47
CA MET A 517 0.83 -3.69 -14.67
C MET A 517 1.58 -3.17 -15.90
N SER A 518 2.58 -2.31 -15.72
CA SER A 518 3.23 -1.60 -16.81
C SER A 518 3.83 -2.52 -17.88
N HIS A 519 3.91 -2.03 -19.11
CA HIS A 519 4.49 -2.73 -20.26
C HIS A 519 3.79 -4.05 -20.66
N ASN A 520 2.50 -4.21 -20.35
CA ASN A 520 1.64 -5.25 -20.95
C ASN A 520 0.87 -4.65 -22.15
N THR A 521 1.54 -4.52 -23.30
CA THR A 521 1.04 -3.73 -24.45
C THR A 521 -0.26 -4.23 -25.08
N SER A 522 -0.64 -5.49 -24.83
CA SER A 522 -1.87 -6.11 -25.35
C SER A 522 -3.12 -5.78 -24.53
N VAL A 523 -2.99 -5.14 -23.35
CA VAL A 523 -4.14 -4.69 -22.56
C VAL A 523 -4.70 -3.40 -23.15
N HIS A 524 -5.85 -3.50 -23.81
CA HIS A 524 -6.54 -2.35 -24.43
C HIS A 524 -7.66 -1.73 -23.59
N CYS A 525 -8.12 -2.43 -22.54
CA CYS A 525 -9.24 -2.01 -21.69
C CYS A 525 -8.93 -2.25 -20.21
N LEU A 526 -9.26 -1.29 -19.35
CA LEU A 526 -9.27 -1.48 -17.89
C LEU A 526 -10.64 -2.01 -17.42
N PRO A 527 -10.68 -3.05 -16.57
CA PRO A 527 -11.92 -3.52 -15.97
C PRO A 527 -12.58 -2.42 -15.12
N LEU A 528 -13.88 -2.20 -15.30
CA LEU A 528 -14.62 -1.21 -14.51
C LEU A 528 -14.55 -1.54 -13.01
N THR A 529 -14.48 -2.82 -12.65
CA THR A 529 -14.37 -3.32 -11.26
C THR A 529 -13.19 -2.74 -10.47
N PHE A 530 -12.17 -2.18 -11.13
CA PHE A 530 -11.09 -1.46 -10.45
C PHE A 530 -11.61 -0.24 -9.64
N GLY A 531 -12.82 0.25 -9.92
CA GLY A 531 -13.55 1.21 -9.08
C GLY A 531 -13.84 0.73 -7.64
N ARG A 532 -13.69 -0.57 -7.34
CA ARG A 532 -13.80 -1.17 -6.00
C ARG A 532 -12.50 -1.12 -5.19
N LEU A 533 -11.35 -0.77 -5.79
CA LEU A 533 -10.02 -0.76 -5.14
C LEU A 533 -9.85 0.42 -4.16
N LYS A 534 -10.66 0.48 -3.08
CA LYS A 534 -10.74 1.58 -2.11
C LYS A 534 -9.37 2.01 -1.53
N ASN A 535 -8.43 1.07 -1.37
CA ASN A 535 -7.11 1.31 -0.76
C ASN A 535 -5.94 1.50 -1.76
N CYS A 536 -6.19 1.38 -3.07
CA CYS A 536 -5.13 1.46 -4.07
C CYS A 536 -4.73 2.93 -4.31
N TRP A 537 -3.53 3.30 -3.89
CA TRP A 537 -2.98 4.64 -4.06
C TRP A 537 -1.90 4.72 -5.14
N GLU A 538 -1.33 3.58 -5.57
CA GLU A 538 -0.33 3.50 -6.63
C GLU A 538 -0.71 2.45 -7.69
N LEU A 539 -1.37 2.92 -8.76
CA LEU A 539 -1.73 2.11 -9.92
C LEU A 539 -0.83 2.49 -11.11
N ILE A 540 0.13 1.63 -11.44
CA ILE A 540 1.17 1.90 -12.45
C ILE A 540 0.79 1.21 -13.77
N MET A 541 0.66 2.01 -14.83
CA MET A 541 0.08 1.61 -16.11
C MET A 541 0.84 2.15 -17.33
N HIS A 542 2.11 2.51 -17.16
CA HIS A 542 2.96 2.97 -18.27
C HIS A 542 3.09 1.86 -19.33
N GLY A 543 2.99 2.21 -20.62
CA GLY A 543 3.11 1.23 -21.70
C GLY A 543 1.91 0.28 -21.87
N LEU A 544 0.73 0.63 -21.31
CA LEU A 544 -0.56 0.03 -21.69
C LEU A 544 -1.22 0.85 -22.81
N ASP A 545 -2.01 0.20 -23.68
CA ASP A 545 -2.72 0.85 -24.80
C ASP A 545 -4.22 1.05 -24.48
N ILE A 546 -4.50 1.70 -23.35
CA ILE A 546 -5.87 1.84 -22.82
C ILE A 546 -6.74 2.75 -23.70
N THR A 547 -7.86 2.20 -24.18
CA THR A 547 -8.83 2.88 -25.06
C THR A 547 -10.11 3.30 -24.33
N ASN A 548 -10.52 2.59 -23.28
CA ASN A 548 -11.80 2.80 -22.59
C ASN A 548 -11.79 3.89 -21.50
N VAL A 549 -10.67 4.58 -21.30
CA VAL A 549 -10.49 5.66 -20.31
C VAL A 549 -9.92 6.91 -21.01
N PRO A 550 -10.46 8.11 -20.77
CA PRO A 550 -9.92 9.31 -21.38
C PRO A 550 -8.47 9.58 -20.95
N LYS A 551 -7.59 9.89 -21.90
CA LYS A 551 -6.12 9.92 -21.74
C LYS A 551 -5.61 10.82 -20.60
N HIS A 552 -6.36 11.88 -20.24
CA HIS A 552 -6.00 12.78 -19.13
C HIS A 552 -6.25 12.16 -17.74
N LEU A 553 -7.09 11.12 -17.64
CA LEU A 553 -7.36 10.38 -16.40
C LEU A 553 -6.38 9.22 -16.18
N ILE A 554 -5.48 8.94 -17.13
CA ILE A 554 -4.47 7.88 -17.00
C ILE A 554 -3.30 8.42 -16.13
N PRO A 555 -3.02 7.83 -14.95
CA PRO A 555 -1.91 8.24 -14.10
C PRO A 555 -0.58 8.17 -14.83
N GLY A 556 0.25 9.20 -14.65
CA GLY A 556 1.61 9.25 -15.21
C GLY A 556 1.72 9.60 -16.70
N VAL A 557 0.63 10.01 -17.37
CA VAL A 557 0.65 10.54 -18.74
C VAL A 557 0.40 12.05 -18.73
N GLY A 558 1.43 12.85 -19.02
CA GLY A 558 1.34 14.31 -19.06
C GLY A 558 1.09 14.95 -17.68
N ARG A 559 0.20 15.94 -17.58
CA ARG A 559 -0.36 16.42 -16.29
C ARG A 559 -1.41 15.43 -15.76
N GLY A 560 -1.04 14.15 -15.66
CA GLY A 560 -1.97 13.04 -15.45
C GLY A 560 -2.73 13.11 -14.12
N ALA A 561 -3.97 12.61 -14.13
CA ALA A 561 -4.77 12.52 -12.92
C ALA A 561 -4.17 11.54 -11.89
N SER A 562 -4.52 11.74 -10.63
CA SER A 562 -4.19 10.80 -9.54
C SER A 562 -4.91 9.45 -9.71
N THR A 563 -4.31 8.37 -9.20
CA THR A 563 -4.95 7.05 -9.11
C THR A 563 -6.35 7.12 -8.47
N LYS A 564 -6.54 7.98 -7.47
CA LYS A 564 -7.85 8.22 -6.82
C LYS A 564 -8.91 8.76 -7.80
N GLN A 565 -8.54 9.67 -8.71
CA GLN A 565 -9.46 10.21 -9.71
C GLN A 565 -9.84 9.16 -10.77
N LEU A 566 -8.89 8.31 -11.18
CA LEU A 566 -9.18 7.20 -12.08
C LEU A 566 -10.13 6.18 -11.44
N ILE A 567 -9.85 5.76 -10.20
CA ILE A 567 -10.71 4.82 -9.45
C ILE A 567 -12.11 5.42 -9.26
N ALA A 568 -12.22 6.72 -8.97
CA ALA A 568 -13.51 7.41 -8.90
C ALA A 568 -14.27 7.41 -10.25
N TYR A 569 -13.58 7.67 -11.37
CA TYR A 569 -14.16 7.59 -12.72
C TYR A 569 -14.66 6.16 -13.03
N LEU A 570 -13.83 5.14 -12.80
CA LEU A 570 -14.21 3.75 -13.03
C LEU A 570 -15.39 3.34 -12.14
N LYS A 571 -15.42 3.78 -10.87
CA LYS A 571 -16.55 3.58 -9.95
C LYS A 571 -17.85 4.25 -10.44
N ALA A 572 -17.76 5.45 -11.02
CA ALA A 572 -18.93 6.13 -11.59
C ALA A 572 -19.46 5.40 -12.85
N GLN A 573 -18.55 4.91 -13.70
CA GLN A 573 -18.89 4.10 -14.89
C GLN A 573 -19.48 2.74 -14.52
N MET A 574 -18.93 2.04 -13.50
CA MET A 574 -19.53 0.80 -12.95
C MET A 574 -21.01 0.98 -12.62
N LYS A 575 -21.33 2.06 -11.88
CA LYS A 575 -22.67 2.35 -11.36
C LYS A 575 -23.62 2.97 -12.39
N LYS A 576 -23.19 3.03 -13.66
CA LYS A 576 -23.94 3.60 -14.80
C LYS A 576 -24.56 4.96 -14.43
N ALA A 577 -23.82 5.79 -13.70
CA ALA A 577 -24.39 6.94 -13.00
C ALA A 577 -25.04 7.94 -13.97
N GLU A 578 -26.20 8.47 -13.57
CA GLU A 578 -27.04 9.37 -14.39
C GLU A 578 -27.39 10.66 -13.62
N PRO A 579 -27.58 11.80 -14.30
CA PRO A 579 -27.92 13.07 -13.66
C PRO A 579 -29.34 13.04 -13.08
N TYR A 580 -29.46 13.16 -11.76
CA TYR A 580 -30.74 13.15 -11.07
C TYR A 580 -31.38 14.55 -10.99
N THR A 581 -32.68 14.64 -11.29
CA THR A 581 -33.40 15.93 -11.47
C THR A 581 -34.67 16.07 -10.63
N ARG A 582 -34.86 15.23 -9.61
CA ARG A 582 -35.98 15.33 -8.66
C ARG A 582 -35.52 16.00 -7.35
N MET A 583 -36.42 16.73 -6.71
CA MET A 583 -36.20 17.41 -5.43
C MET A 583 -37.51 17.45 -4.63
N LYS A 584 -37.41 17.61 -3.30
CA LYS A 584 -38.57 17.82 -2.43
C LYS A 584 -38.90 19.30 -2.31
N LEU A 585 -40.19 19.65 -2.37
CA LEU A 585 -40.73 21.00 -2.21
C LEU A 585 -41.78 20.98 -1.10
N MET A 586 -41.62 21.76 -0.04
CA MET A 586 -42.56 21.79 1.08
C MET A 586 -43.16 23.18 1.30
N ALA A 587 -44.49 23.27 1.35
CA ALA A 587 -45.18 24.50 1.75
C ALA A 587 -45.46 24.49 3.25
N VAL A 588 -44.96 25.51 3.97
CA VAL A 588 -45.09 25.66 5.42
C VAL A 588 -45.67 27.03 5.77
N GLY A 589 -46.35 27.15 6.92
CA GLY A 589 -47.08 28.35 7.32
C GLY A 589 -48.40 28.03 8.01
N LEU A 590 -49.03 29.05 8.61
CA LEU A 590 -50.30 28.91 9.35
C LEU A 590 -51.48 28.41 8.45
N GLN A 591 -52.59 28.05 9.10
CA GLN A 591 -53.89 27.79 8.47
C GLN A 591 -54.40 29.03 7.71
N GLY A 592 -55.20 28.83 6.66
CA GLY A 592 -55.84 29.93 5.91
C GLY A 592 -54.90 30.83 5.10
N ARG A 593 -53.57 30.62 5.11
CA ARG A 593 -52.59 31.43 4.36
C ARG A 593 -52.48 31.12 2.86
N GLY A 594 -53.30 30.19 2.35
CA GLY A 594 -53.35 29.85 0.92
C GLY A 594 -52.30 28.84 0.43
N LYS A 595 -51.71 28.01 1.31
CA LYS A 595 -50.71 26.97 0.94
C LYS A 595 -51.22 26.02 -0.14
N THR A 596 -52.33 25.34 0.13
CA THR A 596 -53.02 24.41 -0.77
C THR A 596 -53.44 25.07 -2.08
N THR A 597 -53.94 26.31 -1.99
CA THR A 597 -54.32 27.12 -3.15
C THR A 597 -53.12 27.44 -4.04
N LEU A 598 -51.99 27.84 -3.42
CA LEU A 598 -50.73 28.14 -4.10
C LEU A 598 -50.18 26.89 -4.80
N LEU A 599 -50.09 25.76 -4.08
CA LEU A 599 -49.61 24.48 -4.63
C LEU A 599 -50.51 23.96 -5.79
N SER A 600 -51.83 24.13 -5.69
CA SER A 600 -52.75 23.79 -6.79
C SER A 600 -52.49 24.65 -8.04
N VAL A 601 -52.38 25.97 -7.87
CA VAL A 601 -52.14 26.93 -8.97
C VAL A 601 -50.74 26.79 -9.59
N LEU A 602 -49.73 26.42 -8.79
CA LEU A 602 -48.39 26.09 -9.31
C LEU A 602 -48.41 24.81 -10.16
N ARG A 603 -49.17 23.79 -9.72
CA ARG A 603 -49.29 22.49 -10.41
C ARG A 603 -49.98 22.61 -11.76
N ASP A 604 -51.16 23.25 -11.77
CA ASP A 604 -51.95 23.51 -12.96
C ASP A 604 -52.63 24.89 -12.83
N PRO A 605 -52.14 25.90 -13.56
CA PRO A 605 -52.71 27.24 -13.55
C PRO A 605 -54.17 27.32 -14.03
N ASN A 606 -54.72 26.27 -14.66
CA ASN A 606 -56.10 26.23 -15.17
C ASN A 606 -57.07 25.50 -14.23
N ASN A 607 -56.58 24.87 -13.16
CA ASN A 607 -57.41 24.11 -12.24
C ASN A 607 -58.39 25.03 -11.48
N GLN A 608 -59.55 24.50 -11.12
CA GLN A 608 -60.48 25.23 -10.24
C GLN A 608 -59.83 25.39 -8.86
N LEU A 609 -60.00 26.57 -8.26
CA LEU A 609 -59.45 26.84 -6.92
C LEU A 609 -60.08 25.87 -5.92
N PRO A 610 -59.28 25.15 -5.10
CA PRO A 610 -59.83 24.22 -4.13
C PRO A 610 -60.75 24.96 -3.14
N PRO A 611 -61.82 24.30 -2.65
CA PRO A 611 -62.74 24.92 -1.70
C PRO A 611 -61.97 25.37 -0.45
N ASN A 612 -62.43 26.44 0.20
CA ASN A 612 -61.78 27.05 1.36
C ASN A 612 -62.00 26.25 2.66
N VAL A 613 -61.71 24.94 2.59
CA VAL A 613 -61.73 23.98 3.67
C VAL A 613 -60.28 23.75 4.10
N SER A 614 -60.06 23.51 5.39
CA SER A 614 -58.71 23.33 5.92
C SER A 614 -58.21 21.92 5.63
N THR A 615 -57.02 21.81 5.03
CA THR A 615 -56.34 20.53 4.80
C THR A 615 -56.22 19.75 6.11
N VAL A 616 -56.60 18.48 6.05
CA VAL A 616 -56.45 17.48 7.11
C VAL A 616 -55.35 16.52 6.66
N GLY A 617 -54.40 16.21 7.54
CA GLY A 617 -53.27 15.34 7.21
C GLY A 617 -52.25 15.99 6.27
N VAL A 618 -51.66 15.19 5.38
CA VAL A 618 -50.60 15.60 4.46
C VAL A 618 -50.91 15.09 3.06
N SER A 619 -50.69 15.91 2.03
CA SER A 619 -50.81 15.46 0.64
C SER A 619 -49.52 15.68 -0.14
N VAL A 620 -49.16 14.71 -0.97
CA VAL A 620 -47.95 14.73 -1.80
C VAL A 620 -48.33 14.69 -3.28
N HIS A 621 -47.77 15.59 -4.07
CA HIS A 621 -48.09 15.76 -5.50
C HIS A 621 -46.82 15.92 -6.34
N LYS A 622 -46.77 15.27 -7.51
CA LYS A 622 -45.69 15.43 -8.47
C LYS A 622 -45.95 16.65 -9.37
N TRP A 623 -44.95 17.51 -9.54
CA TRP A 623 -44.96 18.66 -10.45
C TRP A 623 -43.61 18.79 -11.15
N THR A 624 -43.62 18.97 -12.47
CA THR A 624 -42.38 19.09 -13.26
C THR A 624 -42.33 20.46 -13.92
N VAL A 625 -41.33 21.26 -13.55
CA VAL A 625 -41.03 22.54 -14.19
C VAL A 625 -40.13 22.27 -15.39
N ARG A 626 -40.60 22.62 -16.58
CA ARG A 626 -39.83 22.48 -17.82
C ARG A 626 -38.85 23.64 -17.98
N ALA A 627 -37.67 23.35 -18.50
CA ALA A 627 -36.65 24.36 -18.73
C ALA A 627 -37.10 25.42 -19.77
N PRO A 628 -36.72 26.69 -19.59
CA PRO A 628 -37.00 27.74 -20.57
C PRO A 628 -36.23 27.47 -21.88
N LYS A 629 -36.92 27.59 -23.02
CA LYS A 629 -36.32 27.34 -24.34
C LYS A 629 -35.57 28.57 -24.84
N GLY A 630 -34.23 28.54 -24.79
CA GLY A 630 -33.38 29.64 -25.28
C GLY A 630 -32.01 29.17 -25.78
N ARG A 631 -31.53 29.73 -26.90
CA ARG A 631 -30.28 29.32 -27.57
C ARG A 631 -28.99 29.66 -26.80
N ASN A 632 -29.05 30.54 -25.79
CA ASN A 632 -27.90 31.02 -25.03
C ASN A 632 -27.85 30.51 -23.56
N LEU A 633 -28.63 29.47 -23.23
CA LEU A 633 -28.66 28.89 -21.89
C LEU A 633 -27.65 27.75 -21.76
N SER A 634 -26.96 27.69 -20.62
CA SER A 634 -26.06 26.57 -20.30
C SER A 634 -26.80 25.24 -20.26
N GLN A 635 -26.10 24.12 -20.53
CA GLN A 635 -26.67 22.77 -20.53
C GLN A 635 -27.44 22.42 -19.23
N ARG A 636 -27.05 23.04 -18.11
CA ARG A 636 -27.67 22.87 -16.80
C ARG A 636 -28.93 23.73 -16.58
N GLN A 637 -29.00 24.91 -17.20
CA GLN A 637 -30.23 25.73 -17.25
C GLN A 637 -31.29 25.14 -18.19
N GLN A 638 -30.92 24.16 -19.02
CA GLN A 638 -31.83 23.42 -19.91
C GLN A 638 -32.40 22.14 -19.27
N MET A 639 -32.23 21.94 -17.96
CA MET A 639 -32.75 20.76 -17.25
C MET A 639 -34.16 20.97 -16.69
N ASP A 640 -35.06 20.03 -17.02
CA ASP A 640 -36.37 19.90 -16.39
C ASP A 640 -36.21 19.42 -14.94
N VAL A 641 -36.92 20.06 -14.00
CA VAL A 641 -36.84 19.74 -12.56
C VAL A 641 -38.18 19.20 -12.07
N THR A 642 -38.16 18.06 -11.38
CA THR A 642 -39.36 17.40 -10.85
C THR A 642 -39.44 17.56 -9.33
N PHE A 643 -40.47 18.25 -8.86
CA PHE A 643 -40.73 18.44 -7.44
C PHE A 643 -41.71 17.38 -6.91
N SER A 644 -41.34 16.76 -5.79
CA SER A 644 -42.27 16.11 -4.86
C SER A 644 -42.82 17.21 -3.95
N MET A 645 -44.03 17.70 -4.22
CA MET A 645 -44.65 18.81 -3.50
C MET A 645 -45.46 18.32 -2.32
N TRP A 646 -45.20 18.84 -1.13
CA TRP A 646 -45.87 18.49 0.12
C TRP A 646 -46.74 19.65 0.60
N ASP A 647 -48.05 19.42 0.70
CA ASP A 647 -48.98 20.31 1.41
C ASP A 647 -49.23 19.73 2.81
N LEU A 648 -48.86 20.50 3.83
CA LEU A 648 -48.99 20.16 5.25
C LEU A 648 -50.19 20.89 5.86
N ALA A 649 -51.00 20.20 6.66
CA ALA A 649 -52.12 20.79 7.40
C ALA A 649 -51.69 22.04 8.20
N GLY A 650 -52.38 23.17 8.01
CA GLY A 650 -52.01 24.42 8.68
C GLY A 650 -52.44 24.55 10.14
N GLN A 651 -53.09 23.53 10.71
CA GLN A 651 -53.64 23.56 12.07
C GLN A 651 -52.53 23.34 13.11
N GLU A 652 -52.56 24.08 14.22
CA GLU A 652 -51.49 24.06 15.24
C GLU A 652 -51.27 22.69 15.87
N VAL A 653 -52.35 21.91 15.98
CA VAL A 653 -52.35 20.51 16.46
C VAL A 653 -51.39 19.61 15.67
N TYR A 654 -51.12 19.91 14.40
CA TYR A 654 -50.23 19.14 13.52
C TYR A 654 -48.77 19.63 13.53
N TYR A 655 -48.45 20.76 14.16
CA TYR A 655 -47.09 21.33 14.09
C TYR A 655 -46.02 20.43 14.74
N ALA A 656 -46.42 19.56 15.67
CA ALA A 656 -45.55 18.52 16.22
C ALA A 656 -45.21 17.42 15.18
N THR A 657 -46.16 17.02 14.32
CA THR A 657 -45.92 15.94 13.33
C THR A 657 -45.11 16.41 12.13
N HIS A 658 -45.21 17.68 11.74
CA HIS A 658 -44.42 18.25 10.63
C HIS A 658 -42.92 18.04 10.80
N GLN A 659 -42.46 17.96 12.05
CA GLN A 659 -41.06 17.77 12.44
C GLN A 659 -40.47 16.46 11.90
N CYS A 660 -41.27 15.41 11.76
CA CYS A 660 -40.88 14.13 11.16
C CYS A 660 -40.55 14.23 9.67
N PHE A 661 -41.10 15.24 8.98
CA PHE A 661 -41.06 15.35 7.52
C PHE A 661 -40.06 16.40 7.02
N LEU A 662 -39.36 17.12 7.92
CA LEU A 662 -38.30 18.05 7.55
C LEU A 662 -37.01 17.28 7.23
N SER A 663 -36.39 17.58 6.08
CA SER A 663 -35.21 16.88 5.56
C SER A 663 -34.26 17.87 4.87
N ARG A 664 -33.00 17.48 4.71
CA ARG A 664 -32.02 18.28 3.94
C ARG A 664 -32.39 18.30 2.45
N ASN A 665 -31.65 19.08 1.66
CA ASN A 665 -31.76 19.13 0.19
C ASN A 665 -33.21 19.36 -0.32
N THR A 666 -34.01 20.10 0.46
CA THR A 666 -35.44 20.34 0.27
C THR A 666 -35.68 21.83 0.05
N LEU A 667 -36.55 22.22 -0.89
CA LEU A 667 -36.91 23.63 -1.10
C LEU A 667 -38.14 23.96 -0.25
N TYR A 668 -38.05 25.02 0.56
CA TYR A 668 -39.13 25.45 1.46
C TYR A 668 -39.82 26.70 0.94
N LEU A 669 -41.16 26.64 0.82
CA LEU A 669 -42.03 27.79 0.59
C LEU A 669 -42.66 28.19 1.92
N VAL A 670 -42.24 29.32 2.49
CA VAL A 670 -42.80 29.82 3.76
C VAL A 670 -43.91 30.83 3.44
N VAL A 671 -45.15 30.43 3.64
CA VAL A 671 -46.34 31.10 3.12
C VAL A 671 -47.04 31.93 4.20
N TRP A 672 -47.32 33.20 3.91
CA TRP A 672 -48.03 34.13 4.78
C TRP A 672 -49.05 34.98 4.00
N ASN A 673 -49.96 35.66 4.71
CA ASN A 673 -51.05 36.44 4.12
C ASN A 673 -50.73 37.95 4.18
N MET A 674 -50.65 38.62 3.02
CA MET A 674 -50.30 40.04 2.93
C MET A 674 -51.33 40.99 3.57
N THR A 675 -52.56 40.55 3.79
CA THR A 675 -53.62 41.37 4.40
C THR A 675 -53.47 41.57 5.92
N GLU A 676 -52.50 40.90 6.56
CA GLU A 676 -52.29 40.93 8.01
C GLU A 676 -51.25 41.98 8.46
N GLY A 677 -50.77 42.81 7.54
CA GLY A 677 -49.76 43.82 7.86
C GLY A 677 -48.44 43.21 8.32
N GLU A 678 -47.70 43.95 9.14
CA GLU A 678 -46.45 43.48 9.73
C GLU A 678 -46.63 42.29 10.69
N GLN A 679 -47.80 42.14 11.33
CA GLN A 679 -48.07 41.01 12.23
C GLN A 679 -48.00 39.67 11.48
N GLY A 680 -48.41 39.66 10.20
CA GLY A 680 -48.26 38.52 9.29
C GLY A 680 -46.82 38.03 9.12
N ILE A 681 -45.83 38.94 9.25
CA ILE A 681 -44.39 38.63 9.12
C ILE A 681 -43.84 37.96 10.39
N ASP A 682 -44.32 38.34 11.57
CA ASP A 682 -43.85 37.75 12.85
C ASP A 682 -44.21 36.26 12.95
N TYR A 683 -45.34 35.84 12.35
CA TYR A 683 -45.74 34.42 12.24
C TYR A 683 -44.83 33.55 11.35
N LEU A 684 -43.88 34.14 10.59
CA LEU A 684 -42.86 33.38 9.86
C LEU A 684 -41.82 32.75 10.80
N ARG A 685 -41.59 33.36 11.98
CA ARG A 685 -40.49 33.01 12.90
C ARG A 685 -40.45 31.53 13.31
N PRO A 686 -41.55 30.87 13.75
CA PRO A 686 -41.50 29.48 14.18
C PRO A 686 -41.13 28.51 13.04
N TRP A 687 -41.55 28.83 11.81
CA TRP A 687 -41.27 28.01 10.63
C TRP A 687 -39.81 28.13 10.20
N LEU A 688 -39.28 29.36 10.15
CA LEU A 688 -37.87 29.62 9.81
C LEU A 688 -36.92 28.96 10.82
N LEU A 689 -37.22 29.03 12.12
CA LEU A 689 -36.42 28.38 13.17
C LEU A 689 -36.48 26.84 13.08
N ASN A 690 -37.65 26.25 12.80
CA ASN A 690 -37.77 24.81 12.62
C ASN A 690 -37.00 24.30 11.39
N VAL A 691 -37.02 25.04 10.27
CA VAL A 691 -36.22 24.70 9.08
C VAL A 691 -34.73 24.84 9.39
N GLN A 692 -34.29 25.92 10.03
CA GLN A 692 -32.89 26.11 10.43
C GLN A 692 -32.37 25.01 11.38
N ALA A 693 -33.21 24.54 12.31
CA ALA A 693 -32.83 23.52 13.28
C ALA A 693 -32.70 22.10 12.68
N ARG A 694 -33.50 21.76 11.66
CA ARG A 694 -33.58 20.38 11.12
C ARG A 694 -33.09 20.21 9.68
N ALA A 695 -33.16 21.27 8.89
CA ALA A 695 -32.78 21.30 7.47
C ALA A 695 -31.95 22.56 7.16
N PRO A 696 -30.81 22.78 7.84
CA PRO A 696 -29.93 23.91 7.55
C PRO A 696 -29.41 23.84 6.10
N TYR A 697 -29.10 25.01 5.53
CA TYR A 697 -28.64 25.21 4.13
C TYR A 697 -29.65 24.89 3.03
N SER A 698 -30.82 24.31 3.35
CA SER A 698 -31.93 24.14 2.41
C SER A 698 -32.44 25.50 1.90
N PRO A 699 -32.70 25.66 0.58
CA PRO A 699 -33.15 26.93 0.01
C PRO A 699 -34.57 27.29 0.44
N ILE A 700 -34.79 28.57 0.77
CA ILE A 700 -36.07 29.08 1.27
C ILE A 700 -36.58 30.23 0.41
N ILE A 701 -37.85 30.15 0.00
CA ILE A 701 -38.56 31.27 -0.63
C ILE A 701 -39.73 31.66 0.27
N VAL A 702 -39.78 32.93 0.68
CA VAL A 702 -40.91 33.48 1.44
C VAL A 702 -41.98 33.96 0.46
N VAL A 703 -43.22 33.51 0.61
CA VAL A 703 -44.32 33.79 -0.32
C VAL A 703 -45.47 34.50 0.40
N GLY A 704 -45.70 35.77 0.07
CA GLY A 704 -46.89 36.51 0.48
C GLY A 704 -48.06 36.26 -0.48
N THR A 705 -49.20 35.82 0.04
CA THR A 705 -50.43 35.53 -0.73
C THR A 705 -51.48 36.63 -0.53
N HIS A 706 -52.61 36.51 -1.24
CA HIS A 706 -53.75 37.43 -1.18
C HIS A 706 -53.45 38.86 -1.66
N LEU A 707 -52.49 39.00 -2.57
CA LEU A 707 -52.16 40.26 -3.25
C LEU A 707 -53.40 40.93 -3.89
N ASP A 708 -54.37 40.14 -4.37
CA ASP A 708 -55.66 40.58 -4.92
C ASP A 708 -56.53 41.38 -3.95
N LYS A 709 -56.30 41.25 -2.64
CA LYS A 709 -57.02 41.99 -1.59
C LYS A 709 -56.32 43.30 -1.19
N ILE A 710 -55.15 43.60 -1.76
CA ILE A 710 -54.40 44.83 -1.51
C ILE A 710 -54.83 45.90 -2.54
N PRO A 711 -55.16 47.13 -2.11
CA PRO A 711 -55.49 48.22 -3.03
C PRO A 711 -54.39 48.45 -4.08
N PRO A 712 -54.69 48.51 -5.40
CA PRO A 712 -53.66 48.55 -6.45
C PRO A 712 -52.66 49.71 -6.32
N ASN A 713 -53.10 50.84 -5.78
CA ASN A 713 -52.26 52.02 -5.50
C ASN A 713 -51.23 51.81 -4.38
N GLN A 714 -51.43 50.84 -3.48
CA GLN A 714 -50.54 50.54 -2.35
C GLN A 714 -49.60 49.35 -2.62
N VAL A 715 -49.86 48.55 -3.67
CA VAL A 715 -49.13 47.30 -3.96
C VAL A 715 -47.62 47.51 -4.09
N ALA A 716 -47.16 48.55 -4.78
CA ALA A 716 -45.73 48.79 -5.01
C ALA A 716 -44.98 49.15 -3.71
N GLU A 717 -45.58 50.02 -2.90
CA GLU A 717 -45.03 50.46 -1.61
C GLU A 717 -44.97 49.29 -0.61
N LEU A 718 -46.09 48.56 -0.45
CA LEU A 718 -46.17 47.42 0.47
C LEU A 718 -45.23 46.27 0.07
N ARG A 719 -45.06 46.01 -1.24
CA ARG A 719 -44.05 45.04 -1.73
C ARG A 719 -42.63 45.40 -1.27
N HIS A 720 -42.25 46.67 -1.38
CA HIS A 720 -40.92 47.13 -0.95
C HIS A 720 -40.78 47.08 0.57
N MET A 721 -41.77 47.59 1.31
CA MET A 721 -41.79 47.61 2.77
C MET A 721 -41.68 46.18 3.35
N TYR A 722 -42.54 45.26 2.93
CA TYR A 722 -42.53 43.89 3.41
C TYR A 722 -41.21 43.17 3.07
N ARG A 723 -40.65 43.36 1.86
CA ARG A 723 -39.36 42.75 1.49
C ARG A 723 -38.22 43.28 2.38
N SER A 724 -38.18 44.59 2.63
CA SER A 724 -37.20 45.19 3.55
C SER A 724 -37.39 44.70 4.99
N ARG A 725 -38.63 44.52 5.44
CA ARG A 725 -38.96 44.08 6.81
C ARG A 725 -38.59 42.63 7.07
N ILE A 726 -38.89 41.73 6.11
CA ILE A 726 -38.52 40.31 6.18
C ILE A 726 -37.00 40.17 6.26
N LEU A 727 -36.24 40.84 5.38
CA LEU A 727 -34.77 40.80 5.42
C LEU A 727 -34.24 41.37 6.75
N LYS A 728 -34.73 42.52 7.20
CA LYS A 728 -34.31 43.11 8.49
C LYS A 728 -34.58 42.20 9.70
N ASN A 729 -35.66 41.41 9.68
CA ASN A 729 -36.03 40.53 10.78
C ASN A 729 -35.31 39.16 10.73
N TYR A 730 -34.96 38.66 9.54
CA TYR A 730 -34.59 37.25 9.33
C TYR A 730 -33.31 37.00 8.51
N ASP A 731 -32.61 38.02 8.03
CA ASP A 731 -31.29 37.90 7.36
C ASP A 731 -30.12 37.92 8.37
N ALA A 732 -30.43 37.81 9.67
CA ALA A 732 -29.47 37.88 10.78
C ALA A 732 -29.00 36.49 11.24
N GLN A 733 -27.83 36.46 11.88
CA GLN A 733 -27.18 35.23 12.37
C GLN A 733 -28.10 34.44 13.32
N GLY A 734 -28.44 33.20 12.94
CA GLY A 734 -29.37 32.33 13.67
C GLY A 734 -30.66 31.98 12.91
N TYR A 735 -30.95 32.67 11.80
CA TYR A 735 -32.01 32.32 10.86
C TYR A 735 -31.44 31.66 9.59
N PRO A 736 -32.26 30.93 8.82
CA PRO A 736 -31.84 30.32 7.56
C PRO A 736 -31.79 31.36 6.43
N THR A 737 -30.83 31.22 5.51
CA THR A 737 -30.67 32.13 4.36
C THR A 737 -31.90 32.10 3.45
N ILE A 738 -32.54 33.26 3.28
CA ILE A 738 -33.70 33.41 2.39
C ILE A 738 -33.19 33.59 0.95
N SER A 739 -33.49 32.61 0.09
CA SER A 739 -33.12 32.64 -1.33
C SER A 739 -33.88 33.70 -2.12
N ASP A 740 -35.18 33.87 -1.84
CA ASP A 740 -35.97 34.96 -2.45
C ASP A 740 -37.28 35.26 -1.69
N ILE A 741 -37.93 36.38 -2.04
CA ILE A 741 -39.20 36.84 -1.44
C ILE A 741 -40.17 37.22 -2.56
N CYS A 742 -41.29 36.50 -2.66
CA CYS A 742 -42.28 36.61 -3.73
C CYS A 742 -43.64 37.07 -3.19
N MET A 743 -44.37 37.90 -3.93
CA MET A 743 -45.72 38.36 -3.58
C MET A 743 -46.68 38.00 -4.72
N VAL A 744 -47.72 37.22 -4.43
CA VAL A 744 -48.57 36.58 -5.45
C VAL A 744 -50.06 36.67 -5.12
N SER A 745 -50.89 36.64 -6.16
CA SER A 745 -52.31 36.29 -6.03
C SER A 745 -52.56 34.93 -6.65
N CYS A 746 -53.13 34.01 -5.88
CA CYS A 746 -53.62 32.74 -6.41
C CYS A 746 -54.95 32.92 -7.19
N VAL A 747 -55.63 34.07 -7.07
CA VAL A 747 -56.91 34.36 -7.73
C VAL A 747 -56.68 35.01 -9.09
N THR A 748 -55.96 36.14 -9.15
CA THR A 748 -55.64 36.84 -10.41
C THR A 748 -54.46 36.20 -11.16
N LYS A 749 -53.75 35.28 -10.51
CA LYS A 749 -52.53 34.60 -10.99
C LYS A 749 -51.33 35.56 -11.17
N GLU A 750 -51.42 36.78 -10.65
CA GLU A 750 -50.32 37.75 -10.63
C GLU A 750 -49.14 37.21 -9.78
N GLY A 751 -47.92 37.34 -10.31
CA GLY A 751 -46.69 36.88 -9.66
C GLY A 751 -46.42 35.37 -9.74
N ILE A 752 -47.39 34.54 -10.14
CA ILE A 752 -47.22 33.07 -10.15
C ILE A 752 -46.10 32.61 -11.09
N ARG A 753 -45.94 33.20 -12.28
CA ARG A 753 -44.86 32.83 -13.21
C ARG A 753 -43.47 33.18 -12.68
N ASP A 754 -43.31 34.39 -12.13
CA ASP A 754 -42.06 34.84 -11.50
C ASP A 754 -41.69 33.95 -10.29
N LEU A 755 -42.68 33.48 -9.52
CA LEU A 755 -42.46 32.47 -8.48
C LEU A 755 -42.02 31.11 -9.06
N GLN A 756 -42.59 30.65 -10.18
CA GLN A 756 -42.15 29.41 -10.84
C GLN A 756 -40.69 29.50 -11.32
N ASP A 757 -40.32 30.63 -11.95
CA ASP A 757 -38.95 30.88 -12.42
C ASP A 757 -37.95 30.94 -11.24
N ARG A 758 -38.32 31.60 -10.13
CA ARG A 758 -37.50 31.64 -8.91
C ARG A 758 -37.37 30.28 -8.21
N ILE A 759 -38.42 29.46 -8.20
CA ILE A 759 -38.36 28.08 -7.68
C ILE A 759 -37.38 27.23 -8.53
N HIS A 760 -37.45 27.32 -9.86
CA HIS A 760 -36.52 26.62 -10.76
C HIS A 760 -35.08 27.07 -10.55
N ALA A 761 -34.85 28.39 -10.51
CA ALA A 761 -33.52 28.96 -10.26
C ALA A 761 -32.95 28.57 -8.87
N ALA A 762 -33.77 28.59 -7.82
CA ALA A 762 -33.36 28.18 -6.48
C ALA A 762 -33.01 26.69 -6.42
N ALA A 763 -33.76 25.81 -7.10
CA ALA A 763 -33.44 24.38 -7.18
C ALA A 763 -32.16 24.10 -7.98
N LEU A 764 -31.90 24.81 -9.08
CA LEU A 764 -30.64 24.71 -9.82
C LEU A 764 -29.43 25.25 -9.04
N ASN A 765 -29.63 26.27 -8.20
CA ASN A 765 -28.56 26.85 -7.39
C ASN A 765 -28.33 26.12 -6.06
N ALA A 766 -29.27 25.27 -5.62
CA ALA A 766 -29.13 24.43 -4.45
C ALA A 766 -27.83 23.59 -4.52
N LYS A 767 -27.11 23.55 -3.39
CA LYS A 767 -25.91 22.76 -3.20
C LYS A 767 -26.06 21.91 -1.95
N ASP A 768 -25.54 20.70 -2.04
CA ASP A 768 -25.41 19.83 -0.90
C ASP A 768 -24.29 20.37 0.02
N PRO A 769 -24.52 20.46 1.35
CA PRO A 769 -23.58 21.12 2.25
C PRO A 769 -22.31 20.31 2.52
N ASP A 770 -22.37 18.99 2.41
CA ASP A 770 -21.26 18.08 2.74
C ASP A 770 -20.32 17.84 1.53
N THR A 771 -20.88 17.83 0.31
CA THR A 771 -20.12 17.62 -0.95
C THR A 771 -19.81 18.92 -1.70
N HIS A 772 -20.55 20.01 -1.45
CA HIS A 772 -20.59 21.24 -2.24
C HIS A 772 -20.97 21.06 -3.73
N GLU A 773 -21.38 19.85 -4.13
CA GLU A 773 -21.97 19.58 -5.43
C GLU A 773 -23.40 20.13 -5.50
N HIS A 774 -23.93 20.25 -6.71
CA HIS A 774 -25.29 20.71 -6.91
C HIS A 774 -26.29 19.56 -6.79
N VAL A 775 -27.35 19.76 -6.00
CA VAL A 775 -28.40 18.76 -5.76
C VAL A 775 -29.07 18.33 -7.07
N ILE A 776 -29.47 19.31 -7.91
CA ILE A 776 -30.00 19.05 -9.25
C ILE A 776 -28.86 18.84 -10.26
N GLY A 777 -28.87 17.68 -10.92
CA GLY A 777 -27.86 17.24 -11.89
C GLY A 777 -26.72 16.42 -11.30
N MET A 778 -26.78 16.12 -9.99
CA MET A 778 -25.84 15.21 -9.31
C MET A 778 -25.83 13.83 -10.00
N GLN A 779 -24.65 13.22 -10.14
CA GLN A 779 -24.51 11.90 -10.74
C GLN A 779 -24.86 10.81 -9.72
N VAL A 780 -26.01 10.18 -9.90
CA VAL A 780 -26.55 9.16 -8.99
C VAL A 780 -26.47 7.77 -9.65
N PRO A 781 -26.11 6.70 -8.92
CA PRO A 781 -26.14 5.34 -9.44
C PRO A 781 -27.51 5.00 -10.05
N ARG A 782 -27.53 4.45 -11.26
CA ARG A 782 -28.79 4.08 -11.93
C ARG A 782 -29.61 3.07 -11.10
N SER A 783 -28.92 2.20 -10.35
CA SER A 783 -29.55 1.28 -9.40
C SER A 783 -30.40 1.98 -8.34
N TYR A 784 -30.05 3.20 -7.90
CA TYR A 784 -30.82 3.96 -6.91
C TYR A 784 -32.11 4.52 -7.55
N CYS A 785 -32.01 5.01 -8.79
CA CYS A 785 -33.17 5.43 -9.59
C CYS A 785 -34.13 4.26 -9.89
N VAL A 786 -33.59 3.06 -10.14
CA VAL A 786 -34.38 1.83 -10.31
C VAL A 786 -35.03 1.42 -8.99
N LEU A 787 -34.30 1.42 -7.87
CA LEU A 787 -34.85 1.11 -6.55
C LEU A 787 -35.97 2.08 -6.16
N GLN A 788 -35.83 3.38 -6.48
CA GLN A 788 -36.89 4.37 -6.28
C GLN A 788 -38.21 3.93 -6.92
N ASN A 789 -38.17 3.50 -8.18
CA ASN A 789 -39.38 3.09 -8.90
C ASN A 789 -39.96 1.79 -8.31
N ILE A 790 -39.10 0.83 -7.94
CA ILE A 790 -39.51 -0.41 -7.26
C ILE A 790 -40.21 -0.12 -5.92
N VAL A 791 -39.70 0.82 -5.13
CA VAL A 791 -40.30 1.24 -3.85
C VAL A 791 -41.62 1.98 -4.08
N GLU A 792 -41.71 2.87 -5.07
CA GLU A 792 -42.97 3.55 -5.42
C GLU A 792 -44.05 2.58 -5.93
N ASP A 793 -43.67 1.54 -6.67
CA ASP A 793 -44.59 0.51 -7.17
C ASP A 793 -45.02 -0.48 -6.07
N GLU A 794 -44.12 -0.87 -5.17
CA GLU A 794 -44.46 -1.69 -4.00
C GLU A 794 -45.40 -0.94 -3.03
N ALA A 795 -45.19 0.37 -2.85
CA ALA A 795 -46.08 1.21 -2.04
C ALA A 795 -47.52 1.23 -2.61
N LYS A 796 -47.67 1.35 -3.94
CA LYS A 796 -48.98 1.23 -4.62
C LYS A 796 -49.57 -0.16 -4.42
N ARG A 797 -48.77 -1.23 -4.62
CA ARG A 797 -49.22 -2.62 -4.49
C ARG A 797 -49.74 -2.95 -3.09
N LEU A 798 -49.03 -2.51 -2.04
CA LEU A 798 -49.48 -2.70 -0.66
C LEU A 798 -50.80 -1.95 -0.39
N LYS A 799 -50.92 -0.72 -0.89
CA LYS A 799 -52.13 0.10 -0.78
C LYS A 799 -53.35 -0.53 -1.48
N GLU A 800 -53.16 -1.10 -2.67
CA GLU A 800 -54.21 -1.82 -3.42
C GLU A 800 -54.67 -3.10 -2.72
N VAL A 801 -53.75 -3.82 -2.05
CA VAL A 801 -54.05 -5.05 -1.29
C VAL A 801 -54.60 -4.73 0.12
N GLY A 802 -54.63 -3.46 0.53
CA GLY A 802 -55.06 -3.05 1.86
C GLY A 802 -54.09 -3.48 2.96
N GLN A 803 -52.79 -3.49 2.64
CA GLN A 803 -51.69 -3.74 3.57
C GLN A 803 -50.95 -2.43 3.92
N PRO A 804 -50.40 -2.33 5.14
CA PRO A 804 -49.65 -1.15 5.57
C PRO A 804 -48.35 -1.01 4.74
N PRO A 805 -48.05 0.20 4.22
CA PRO A 805 -46.86 0.48 3.41
C PRO A 805 -45.60 0.67 4.27
N VAL A 806 -45.28 -0.35 5.06
CA VAL A 806 -44.10 -0.42 5.93
C VAL A 806 -43.37 -1.73 5.66
N LEU A 807 -42.08 -1.64 5.33
CA LEU A 807 -41.21 -2.79 5.12
C LEU A 807 -40.24 -2.94 6.30
N ASN A 808 -39.89 -4.18 6.63
CA ASN A 808 -38.75 -4.47 7.50
C ASN A 808 -37.43 -4.58 6.71
N GLN A 809 -36.29 -4.61 7.41
CA GLN A 809 -34.95 -4.72 6.83
C GLN A 809 -34.81 -5.82 5.76
N LYS A 810 -35.37 -7.02 5.98
CA LYS A 810 -35.26 -8.14 5.04
C LYS A 810 -36.10 -7.90 3.78
N GLU A 811 -37.28 -7.35 3.93
CA GLU A 811 -38.17 -7.00 2.82
C GLU A 811 -37.57 -5.88 1.97
N PHE A 812 -36.99 -4.85 2.60
CA PHE A 812 -36.29 -3.78 1.89
C PHE A 812 -35.02 -4.28 1.19
N SER A 813 -34.21 -5.12 1.83
CA SER A 813 -33.08 -5.80 1.16
C SER A 813 -33.55 -6.62 -0.05
N ALA A 814 -34.64 -7.37 0.06
CA ALA A 814 -35.20 -8.15 -1.05
C ALA A 814 -35.79 -7.29 -2.20
N LEU A 815 -36.06 -6.00 -1.98
CA LEU A 815 -36.33 -5.05 -3.07
C LEU A 815 -35.03 -4.54 -3.71
N ALA A 816 -33.98 -4.29 -2.92
CA ALA A 816 -32.68 -3.86 -3.41
C ALA A 816 -31.96 -4.95 -4.23
N GLU A 817 -32.11 -6.23 -3.86
CA GLU A 817 -31.63 -7.40 -4.61
C GLU A 817 -32.22 -7.52 -6.03
N LYS A 818 -33.32 -6.81 -6.33
CA LYS A 818 -33.89 -6.72 -7.69
C LYS A 818 -33.14 -5.72 -8.57
N THR A 819 -32.14 -5.01 -8.04
CA THR A 819 -31.27 -4.09 -8.78
C THR A 819 -29.92 -4.75 -9.11
N GLU A 820 -29.27 -4.32 -10.19
CA GLU A 820 -28.03 -4.94 -10.68
C GLU A 820 -26.83 -4.75 -9.72
N ASP A 821 -26.80 -3.65 -8.94
CA ASP A 821 -25.58 -3.18 -8.28
C ASP A 821 -25.66 -3.09 -6.73
N ILE A 822 -26.85 -3.10 -6.11
CA ILE A 822 -27.00 -2.90 -4.65
C ILE A 822 -26.89 -4.24 -3.93
N SER A 823 -25.65 -4.71 -3.76
CA SER A 823 -25.36 -6.01 -3.12
C SER A 823 -24.76 -5.92 -1.71
N ASP A 824 -24.28 -4.75 -1.27
CA ASP A 824 -23.60 -4.59 0.03
C ASP A 824 -24.39 -3.72 1.05
N PRO A 825 -24.21 -3.92 2.37
CA PRO A 825 -24.99 -3.20 3.39
C PRO A 825 -24.68 -1.70 3.51
N GLU A 826 -23.46 -1.26 3.16
CA GLU A 826 -23.09 0.17 3.16
C GLU A 826 -23.87 0.89 2.05
N GLU A 827 -23.85 0.31 0.85
CA GLU A 827 -24.56 0.77 -0.35
C GLU A 827 -26.08 0.77 -0.14
N LEU A 828 -26.64 -0.24 0.52
CA LEU A 828 -28.06 -0.28 0.88
C LEU A 828 -28.46 0.88 1.81
N THR A 829 -27.60 1.23 2.76
CA THR A 829 -27.81 2.34 3.70
C THR A 829 -27.74 3.70 2.97
N LEU A 830 -26.79 3.86 2.05
CA LEU A 830 -26.68 5.06 1.21
C LEU A 830 -27.88 5.21 0.25
N ALA A 831 -28.34 4.11 -0.35
CA ALA A 831 -29.55 4.09 -1.18
C ALA A 831 -30.80 4.46 -0.35
N ALA A 832 -30.90 3.93 0.88
CA ALA A 832 -32.01 4.27 1.79
C ALA A 832 -32.02 5.76 2.17
N GLN A 833 -30.86 6.33 2.51
CA GLN A 833 -30.72 7.75 2.81
C GLN A 833 -31.11 8.63 1.60
N PHE A 834 -30.64 8.25 0.41
CA PHE A 834 -30.99 8.93 -0.84
C PHE A 834 -32.51 8.96 -1.10
N LEU A 835 -33.23 7.85 -0.87
CA LEU A 835 -34.69 7.81 -1.02
C LEU A 835 -35.43 8.58 0.08
N HIS A 836 -34.84 8.68 1.28
CA HIS A 836 -35.37 9.49 2.38
C HIS A 836 -35.31 10.99 2.09
N ASP A 837 -34.14 11.52 1.70
CA ASP A 837 -33.95 12.95 1.46
C ASP A 837 -34.79 13.45 0.27
N ASN A 838 -34.99 12.60 -0.75
CA ASN A 838 -35.87 12.89 -1.88
C ASN A 838 -37.37 12.74 -1.58
N GLY A 839 -37.73 12.31 -0.36
CA GLY A 839 -39.12 12.16 0.09
C GLY A 839 -39.89 11.09 -0.68
N VAL A 840 -39.21 10.01 -1.08
CA VAL A 840 -39.82 8.83 -1.72
C VAL A 840 -40.30 7.85 -0.65
N MET A 841 -39.49 7.65 0.38
CA MET A 841 -39.82 6.90 1.59
C MET A 841 -39.34 7.67 2.82
N LEU A 842 -39.62 7.18 4.03
CA LEU A 842 -39.02 7.68 5.26
C LEU A 842 -38.34 6.54 6.02
N HIS A 843 -37.16 6.80 6.56
CA HIS A 843 -36.36 5.86 7.32
C HIS A 843 -35.60 6.65 8.39
N TYR A 844 -35.50 6.09 9.60
CA TYR A 844 -34.86 6.75 10.72
C TYR A 844 -33.84 5.80 11.33
N ASN A 845 -32.56 6.14 11.23
CA ASN A 845 -31.47 5.34 11.78
C ASN A 845 -31.38 5.51 13.30
N ASP A 846 -32.36 4.96 14.01
CA ASP A 846 -32.45 4.92 15.47
C ASP A 846 -32.52 3.47 15.96
N HIS A 847 -31.44 3.01 16.59
CA HIS A 847 -31.32 1.63 17.07
C HIS A 847 -32.20 1.35 18.30
N LEU A 848 -32.71 2.39 18.98
CA LEU A 848 -33.59 2.21 20.13
C LEU A 848 -34.91 1.58 19.70
N LYS A 849 -35.34 0.54 20.42
CA LYS A 849 -36.56 -0.25 20.14
C LYS A 849 -36.65 -0.80 18.69
N GLY A 850 -35.55 -0.78 17.92
CA GLY A 850 -35.47 -1.29 16.55
C GLY A 850 -36.16 -0.45 15.47
N LEU A 851 -36.30 0.86 15.65
CA LEU A 851 -36.90 1.75 14.64
C LEU A 851 -36.09 1.78 13.33
N ASN A 852 -34.76 1.64 13.41
CA ASN A 852 -33.85 1.49 12.28
C ASN A 852 -34.10 0.25 11.40
N ASN A 853 -34.98 -0.68 11.81
CA ASN A 853 -35.34 -1.84 10.99
C ASN A 853 -36.60 -1.60 10.14
N LEU A 854 -37.23 -0.42 10.23
CA LEU A 854 -38.45 -0.08 9.49
C LEU A 854 -38.21 0.95 8.38
N TYR A 855 -38.92 0.75 7.27
CA TYR A 855 -38.88 1.58 6.08
C TYR A 855 -40.32 1.94 5.69
N PHE A 856 -40.68 3.22 5.86
CA PHE A 856 -42.02 3.74 5.60
C PHE A 856 -42.13 4.17 4.13
N ILE A 857 -42.64 3.29 3.26
CA ILE A 857 -42.59 3.49 1.81
C ILE A 857 -43.76 4.31 1.23
N ASP A 858 -44.81 4.58 2.02
CA ASP A 858 -45.77 5.66 1.75
C ASP A 858 -45.66 6.71 2.87
N PRO A 859 -45.01 7.86 2.61
CA PRO A 859 -44.90 8.93 3.59
C PRO A 859 -46.22 9.61 3.96
N VAL A 860 -47.25 9.53 3.09
CA VAL A 860 -48.60 10.05 3.38
C VAL A 860 -49.27 9.17 4.42
N TRP A 861 -49.20 7.84 4.28
CA TRP A 861 -49.71 6.91 5.30
C TRP A 861 -49.07 7.16 6.68
N LEU A 862 -47.77 7.45 6.74
CA LEU A 862 -47.12 7.76 8.02
C LEU A 862 -47.63 9.08 8.62
N ALA A 863 -47.87 10.09 7.77
CA ALA A 863 -48.44 11.35 8.20
C ALA A 863 -49.89 11.18 8.71
N ASP A 864 -50.69 10.36 8.04
CA ASP A 864 -52.05 10.02 8.47
C ASP A 864 -52.04 9.23 9.78
N MET A 865 -51.10 8.29 9.98
CA MET A 865 -50.90 7.59 11.25
C MET A 865 -50.58 8.58 12.39
N LEU A 866 -49.62 9.47 12.19
CA LEU A 866 -49.22 10.48 13.19
C LEU A 866 -50.36 11.48 13.46
N ALA A 867 -51.12 11.87 12.43
CA ALA A 867 -52.31 12.70 12.58
C ALA A 867 -53.37 12.03 13.46
N HIS A 868 -53.72 10.76 13.19
CA HIS A 868 -54.74 10.01 13.93
C HIS A 868 -54.47 9.94 15.44
N ILE A 869 -53.20 9.97 15.86
CA ILE A 869 -52.79 9.93 17.27
C ILE A 869 -53.13 11.25 17.98
N ILE A 870 -53.06 12.39 17.29
CA ILE A 870 -53.24 13.71 17.90
C ILE A 870 -54.67 14.26 17.67
N THR A 871 -55.31 13.98 16.53
CA THR A 871 -56.41 14.82 16.04
C THR A 871 -57.82 14.23 16.17
N VAL A 872 -58.02 13.02 16.71
CA VAL A 872 -59.35 12.38 16.79
C VAL A 872 -60.13 12.85 18.03
N PRO A 873 -61.11 13.79 17.91
CA PRO A 873 -61.69 14.44 19.09
C PRO A 873 -62.72 13.56 19.81
N GLN A 874 -63.36 12.65 19.06
CA GLN A 874 -64.33 11.69 19.59
C GLN A 874 -63.68 10.62 20.49
N LYS A 875 -62.34 10.61 20.59
CA LYS A 875 -61.55 9.78 21.52
C LYS A 875 -60.84 10.62 22.62
N HIS A 876 -61.24 11.88 22.85
CA HIS A 876 -60.70 12.76 23.91
C HIS A 876 -60.78 12.20 25.35
N SER A 877 -61.44 11.07 25.60
CA SER A 877 -61.41 10.42 26.93
C SER A 877 -60.07 9.76 27.28
N PHE A 878 -59.19 9.51 26.29
CA PHE A 878 -57.91 8.80 26.49
C PHE A 878 -56.68 9.68 26.72
N VAL A 879 -56.71 10.95 26.29
CA VAL A 879 -55.66 11.95 26.57
C VAL A 879 -56.25 13.02 27.49
N GLN A 880 -55.91 12.98 28.77
CA GLN A 880 -56.44 13.91 29.77
C GLN A 880 -55.32 14.83 30.26
N ASN A 881 -55.50 16.15 30.13
CA ASN A 881 -54.51 17.17 30.50
C ASN A 881 -53.10 16.89 29.93
N GLY A 882 -53.02 16.47 28.67
CA GLY A 882 -51.77 16.10 28.01
C GLY A 882 -51.22 14.71 28.36
N ILE A 883 -51.88 13.92 29.21
CA ILE A 883 -51.39 12.60 29.65
C ILE A 883 -52.10 11.48 28.88
N LEU A 884 -51.33 10.58 28.26
CA LEU A 884 -51.77 9.43 27.47
C LEU A 884 -51.19 8.12 28.04
N VAL A 885 -52.05 7.17 28.39
CA VAL A 885 -51.61 5.85 28.90
C VAL A 885 -51.29 4.89 27.74
N GLU A 886 -50.16 4.20 27.79
CA GLU A 886 -49.67 3.26 26.75
C GLU A 886 -50.69 2.15 26.44
N ALA A 887 -51.38 1.63 27.46
CA ALA A 887 -52.46 0.66 27.29
C ALA A 887 -53.64 1.20 26.43
N ARG A 888 -53.82 2.53 26.34
CA ARG A 888 -54.80 3.17 25.44
C ARG A 888 -54.28 3.34 24.02
N LEU A 889 -52.96 3.48 23.81
CA LEU A 889 -52.37 3.44 22.48
C LEU A 889 -52.59 2.09 21.79
N ARG A 890 -52.52 0.98 22.55
CA ARG A 890 -52.94 -0.34 22.04
C ARG A 890 -54.38 -0.32 21.52
N ILE A 891 -55.29 0.44 22.15
CA ILE A 891 -56.70 0.62 21.73
C ILE A 891 -56.84 1.60 20.55
N ILE A 892 -55.93 2.56 20.38
CA ILE A 892 -55.88 3.44 19.20
C ILE A 892 -55.49 2.64 17.95
N PHE A 893 -54.55 1.69 18.09
CA PHE A 893 -54.08 0.84 16.99
C PHE A 893 -54.87 -0.49 16.85
N HIS A 894 -55.54 -0.99 17.89
CA HIS A 894 -56.37 -2.20 17.82
C HIS A 894 -57.57 -2.02 16.88
N GLY A 895 -57.80 -3.02 16.02
CA GLY A 895 -59.01 -3.14 15.21
C GLY A 895 -58.99 -2.38 13.87
N HIS A 896 -57.98 -1.54 13.59
CA HIS A 896 -57.76 -1.00 12.25
C HIS A 896 -56.86 -1.94 11.44
N ARG A 897 -57.24 -2.24 10.19
CA ARG A 897 -56.37 -3.03 9.28
C ARG A 897 -55.07 -2.31 8.94
N ASP A 898 -55.05 -0.99 9.09
CA ASP A 898 -53.98 -0.14 8.58
C ASP A 898 -52.77 -0.03 9.52
N TYR A 899 -52.85 -0.48 10.79
CA TYR A 899 -51.78 -0.27 11.78
C TYR A 899 -51.38 -1.56 12.53
N PRO A 900 -50.31 -2.26 12.12
CA PRO A 900 -49.87 -3.49 12.80
C PRO A 900 -49.40 -3.28 14.24
N GLU A 901 -49.95 -4.04 15.18
CA GLU A 901 -49.54 -4.03 16.59
C GLU A 901 -48.08 -4.49 16.78
N GLN A 902 -47.56 -5.34 15.88
CA GLN A 902 -46.16 -5.82 15.92
C GLN A 902 -45.11 -4.71 15.84
N TYR A 903 -45.48 -3.51 15.39
CA TYR A 903 -44.59 -2.34 15.28
C TYR A 903 -44.84 -1.27 16.34
N LEU A 904 -45.67 -1.57 17.35
CA LEU A 904 -46.06 -0.59 18.38
C LEU A 904 -44.86 0.02 19.12
N GLN A 905 -43.83 -0.76 19.45
CA GLN A 905 -42.65 -0.25 20.15
C GLN A 905 -41.84 0.74 19.29
N GLN A 906 -41.79 0.50 17.98
CA GLN A 906 -41.13 1.36 17.00
C GLN A 906 -41.94 2.64 16.78
N TYR A 907 -43.28 2.56 16.72
CA TYR A 907 -44.15 3.75 16.66
C TYR A 907 -44.01 4.60 17.92
N MET A 908 -43.92 3.98 19.10
CA MET A 908 -43.63 4.67 20.36
C MET A 908 -42.27 5.38 20.33
N GLN A 909 -41.22 4.71 19.83
CA GLN A 909 -39.91 5.34 19.64
C GLN A 909 -39.98 6.51 18.67
N LEU A 910 -40.76 6.41 17.60
CA LEU A 910 -40.93 7.49 16.62
C LEU A 910 -41.58 8.73 17.26
N LEU A 911 -42.63 8.56 18.06
CA LEU A 911 -43.30 9.65 18.78
C LEU A 911 -42.36 10.33 19.80
N GLU A 912 -41.56 9.53 20.51
CA GLU A 912 -40.59 9.99 21.51
C GLU A 912 -39.43 10.75 20.86
N ARG A 913 -38.88 10.21 19.76
CA ARG A 913 -37.79 10.83 18.96
C ARG A 913 -38.15 12.20 18.39
N PHE A 914 -39.41 12.41 18.04
CA PHE A 914 -39.91 13.67 17.47
C PHE A 914 -40.65 14.55 18.49
N GLU A 915 -40.53 14.26 19.79
CA GLU A 915 -41.12 15.04 20.89
C GLU A 915 -42.65 15.19 20.82
N ILE A 916 -43.32 14.32 20.06
CA ILE A 916 -44.78 14.28 19.89
C ILE A 916 -45.42 13.67 21.14
N ALA A 917 -44.83 12.60 21.67
CA ALA A 917 -45.23 11.99 22.94
C ALA A 917 -44.00 11.49 23.71
N LEU A 918 -43.75 12.07 24.88
CA LEU A 918 -42.57 11.83 25.71
C LEU A 918 -42.89 10.83 26.84
N SER A 919 -41.99 9.90 27.14
CA SER A 919 -42.21 8.95 28.24
C SER A 919 -42.07 9.61 29.62
N LEU A 920 -43.10 9.45 30.47
CA LEU A 920 -43.07 9.80 31.90
C LEU A 920 -42.76 8.60 32.81
N GLY A 921 -42.60 7.41 32.22
CA GLY A 921 -42.48 6.14 32.93
C GLY A 921 -43.82 5.48 33.28
N GLN A 922 -43.75 4.26 33.83
CA GLN A 922 -44.90 3.44 34.26
C GLN A 922 -46.01 3.25 33.19
N GLY A 923 -45.65 3.22 31.89
CA GLY A 923 -46.62 3.10 30.81
C GLY A 923 -47.44 4.37 30.54
N THR A 924 -46.87 5.54 30.83
CA THR A 924 -47.52 6.84 30.67
C THR A 924 -46.69 7.76 29.77
N LEU A 925 -47.35 8.45 28.85
CA LEU A 925 -46.77 9.46 27.96
C LEU A 925 -47.34 10.85 28.23
N LEU A 926 -46.53 11.87 27.98
CA LEU A 926 -46.90 13.27 27.89
C LEU A 926 -46.98 13.69 26.42
N VAL A 927 -48.11 14.23 25.99
CA VAL A 927 -48.32 14.83 24.66
C VAL A 927 -48.29 16.37 24.82
N PRO A 928 -47.16 17.05 24.53
CA PRO A 928 -47.00 18.46 24.92
C PRO A 928 -47.99 19.42 24.27
N SER A 929 -48.43 19.12 23.04
CA SER A 929 -49.43 19.91 22.30
C SER A 929 -50.84 19.85 22.88
N MET A 930 -51.09 18.97 23.86
CA MET A 930 -52.40 18.74 24.49
C MET A 930 -52.41 19.13 25.99
N LEU A 931 -51.40 19.87 26.45
CA LEU A 931 -51.35 20.44 27.79
C LEU A 931 -52.32 21.62 27.94
N PRO A 932 -52.93 21.83 29.13
CA PRO A 932 -53.78 23.00 29.37
C PRO A 932 -52.99 24.32 29.27
N GLU A 933 -53.55 25.33 28.60
CA GLU A 933 -52.97 26.68 28.53
C GLU A 933 -52.94 27.40 29.90
N GLN A 934 -53.83 27.01 30.80
CA GLN A 934 -53.89 27.57 32.15
C GLN A 934 -52.71 27.06 32.98
N ARG A 935 -51.84 27.98 33.41
CA ARG A 935 -50.78 27.67 34.37
C ARG A 935 -51.39 27.08 35.65
N PRO A 936 -50.88 25.95 36.18
CA PRO A 936 -51.35 25.41 37.44
C PRO A 936 -51.11 26.42 38.57
N ALA A 937 -52.12 26.61 39.42
CA ALA A 937 -52.01 27.46 40.60
C ALA A 937 -51.09 26.80 41.63
N LEU A 938 -49.79 27.11 41.57
CA LEU A 938 -48.78 26.62 42.51
C LEU A 938 -49.06 27.20 43.92
N PRO A 939 -49.40 26.36 44.93
CA PRO A 939 -49.83 26.84 46.24
C PRO A 939 -48.65 27.07 47.21
N PHE A 940 -47.52 27.63 46.74
CA PHE A 940 -46.42 28.04 47.62
C PHE A 940 -45.71 29.30 47.13
N ALA A 941 -45.87 30.38 47.90
CA ALA A 941 -44.96 31.51 47.85
C ALA A 941 -43.69 31.17 48.65
N MET A 942 -42.52 31.22 48.00
CA MET A 942 -41.25 31.38 48.71
C MET A 942 -40.81 32.85 48.64
N PRO A 943 -40.33 33.45 49.75
CA PRO A 943 -40.02 34.87 49.81
C PRO A 943 -38.77 35.21 48.97
N LEU A 944 -38.87 36.27 48.17
CA LEU A 944 -37.75 36.85 47.43
C LEU A 944 -36.70 37.44 48.40
N PRO A 945 -35.41 37.11 48.25
CA PRO A 945 -34.33 37.90 48.84
C PRO A 945 -34.32 39.32 48.27
N SER A 946 -34.00 40.29 49.13
CA SER A 946 -34.27 41.70 48.89
C SER A 946 -33.43 42.37 47.78
N ARG A 947 -34.09 43.30 47.09
CA ARG A 947 -33.60 44.14 45.97
C ARG A 947 -32.45 45.06 46.41
N VAL A 948 -31.22 44.80 45.98
CA VAL A 948 -30.15 45.81 45.96
C VAL A 948 -30.34 46.72 44.75
N LYS A 949 -30.19 48.03 44.97
CA LYS A 949 -30.53 49.10 44.00
C LYS A 949 -29.45 49.26 42.93
N SER A 950 -29.87 49.61 41.71
CA SER A 950 -28.98 50.15 40.68
C SER A 950 -28.68 51.65 40.91
N PRO A 951 -27.45 52.13 40.64
CA PRO A 951 -27.18 53.54 40.38
C PRO A 951 -27.37 53.91 38.88
N PRO A 952 -27.38 55.21 38.49
CA PRO A 952 -27.97 55.66 37.21
C PRO A 952 -26.99 56.18 36.11
N HIS A 953 -27.49 56.16 34.87
CA HIS A 953 -27.23 57.01 33.68
C HIS A 953 -25.81 57.44 33.20
N GLU A 954 -25.47 56.97 31.97
CA GLU A 954 -24.91 57.71 30.80
C GLU A 954 -23.50 58.36 30.83
N PRO A 955 -22.86 58.70 29.67
CA PRO A 955 -23.28 58.59 28.25
C PRO A 955 -22.30 57.83 27.31
N ARG A 956 -22.54 57.91 25.98
CA ARG A 956 -21.78 57.28 24.87
C ARG A 956 -20.38 57.90 24.63
N SER A 957 -19.38 57.11 24.19
CA SER A 957 -18.52 57.42 23.01
C SER A 957 -17.47 56.34 22.60
N VAL A 958 -17.74 55.68 21.47
CA VAL A 958 -16.87 55.48 20.28
C VAL A 958 -15.34 55.23 20.41
N SER A 959 -14.94 53.97 20.12
CA SER A 959 -13.87 53.52 19.18
C SER A 959 -12.46 53.03 19.61
N ARG A 960 -11.99 52.08 18.76
CA ARG A 960 -10.60 51.61 18.46
C ARG A 960 -9.89 50.63 19.42
N SER A 961 -9.98 49.34 19.04
CA SER A 961 -8.86 48.44 18.70
C SER A 961 -7.49 48.61 19.38
N ASN A 962 -7.00 47.58 20.08
CA ASN A 962 -5.88 46.72 19.63
C ASN A 962 -5.39 45.72 20.71
N LEU A 963 -4.80 44.61 20.23
CA LEU A 963 -3.77 43.74 20.87
C LEU A 963 -4.15 43.05 22.21
N ALA A 964 -4.21 41.71 22.31
CA ALA A 964 -3.16 40.67 22.21
C ALA A 964 -2.50 40.31 23.56
N LEU A 965 -1.87 39.13 23.63
CA LEU A 965 -1.29 38.44 24.81
C LEU A 965 -2.35 37.79 25.73
N GLY A 966 -2.10 36.64 26.37
CA GLY A 966 -0.94 35.74 26.25
C GLY A 966 -0.95 34.61 27.29
N SER A 967 0.12 33.81 27.29
CA SER A 967 0.61 32.95 28.40
C SER A 967 -0.34 31.95 29.07
N THR A 968 -0.16 30.67 28.73
CA THR A 968 -0.37 29.52 29.64
C THR A 968 0.71 29.50 30.74
N PRO A 969 0.39 29.15 32.01
CA PRO A 969 1.38 29.05 33.08
C PRO A 969 2.11 27.69 33.14
N SER A 970 3.24 27.71 33.83
CA SER A 970 4.26 26.66 33.97
C SER A 970 4.30 25.99 35.35
N SER A 971 4.80 24.75 35.42
CA SER A 971 5.65 24.19 36.51
C SER A 971 5.98 22.72 36.17
N SER A 972 7.18 22.35 35.70
CA SER A 972 8.43 22.08 36.47
C SER A 972 8.44 20.67 37.10
N GLU A 973 9.52 19.88 37.19
CA GLU A 973 10.99 20.12 37.14
C GLU A 973 11.78 18.95 36.47
N MET A 974 12.98 19.28 35.94
CA MET A 974 14.32 18.58 35.92
C MET A 974 14.43 17.03 35.94
N GLU A 975 15.46 16.35 35.41
CA GLU A 975 16.86 16.68 35.00
C GLU A 975 17.13 16.10 33.58
N GLY A 976 17.97 16.64 32.68
CA GLY A 976 19.44 16.76 32.72
C GLY A 976 20.10 15.56 31.98
N GLY A 977 20.92 15.68 30.92
CA GLY A 977 21.37 16.83 30.11
C GLY A 977 22.28 16.36 28.95
N GLU A 978 22.67 17.27 28.03
CA GLU A 978 23.87 17.25 27.12
C GLU A 978 24.06 16.05 26.15
N GLU A 979 24.71 16.07 24.97
CA GLU A 979 25.26 17.03 23.99
C GLU A 979 25.46 16.21 22.66
N GLU A 980 25.65 16.70 21.42
CA GLU A 980 25.78 18.05 20.82
C GLU A 980 25.14 18.04 19.39
N ASP A 981 25.23 19.16 18.68
CA ASP A 981 24.81 19.51 17.32
C ASP A 981 25.41 18.72 16.13
N ASN A 982 24.66 18.61 15.02
CA ASN A 982 24.85 19.57 13.90
C ASN A 982 23.84 19.46 12.73
N VAL A 983 23.51 20.62 12.16
CA VAL A 983 22.68 20.82 10.97
C VAL A 983 23.54 21.31 9.81
N SER A 984 23.44 20.69 8.63
CA SER A 984 23.88 21.26 7.35
C SER A 984 22.93 20.78 6.24
N ILE A 985 21.97 21.60 5.82
CA ILE A 985 22.08 22.64 4.78
C ILE A 985 22.48 22.08 3.41
N THR A 986 21.48 22.09 2.53
CA THR A 986 21.54 21.74 1.11
C THR A 986 22.37 22.73 0.29
N ARG A 987 23.20 22.20 -0.62
CA ARG A 987 23.60 22.88 -1.87
C ARG A 987 23.59 21.90 -3.04
N VAL A 988 22.88 22.30 -4.09
CA VAL A 988 22.98 21.77 -5.46
C VAL A 988 23.42 22.95 -6.33
N ILE A 989 24.30 22.73 -7.32
CA ILE A 989 24.26 23.29 -8.69
C ILE A 989 25.55 22.95 -9.46
N ASP A 990 25.36 22.54 -10.73
CA ASP A 990 26.26 22.46 -11.90
C ASP A 990 27.58 21.65 -11.91
N GLY A 991 27.81 20.93 -13.02
CA GLY A 991 29.19 20.50 -13.35
C GLY A 991 29.54 19.52 -14.48
N LYS A 992 28.77 19.38 -15.57
CA LYS A 992 29.19 18.81 -16.89
C LYS A 992 29.79 17.38 -17.02
N VAL A 993 29.14 16.64 -17.93
CA VAL A 993 29.64 15.60 -18.85
C VAL A 993 31.03 15.88 -19.45
N VAL A 994 31.93 14.88 -19.47
CA VAL A 994 32.74 14.42 -20.64
C VAL A 994 33.09 12.93 -20.47
N SER A 995 32.94 12.14 -21.56
CA SER A 995 33.41 10.76 -21.83
C SER A 995 33.16 9.68 -20.78
#